data_AF-A0A8J3QUH9-F1
#
_entry.id   AF-A0A8J3QUH9-F1
#
_cell.length_a   1.000
_cell.length_b   1.000
_cell.length_c   1.000
_cell.angle_alpha   90.00
_cell.angle_beta   90.00
_cell.angle_gamma   90.00
#
_symmetry.space_group_name_H-M   'P 1'
#
loop_
_entity.id
_entity.type
_entity.pdbx_description
1 polymer ?
#
loop_
_entity_poly.entity_id
_entity_poly.type
_entity_poly.pdbx_seq_one_letter_code
_entity_poly.pdbx_strand_id
1 'polypeptide(L)'
;MTVNPFPTNAAESGGPIDPSTAVTTPAVQAALDLFRSYLAVDTGSRPVDQPGEVLAVTGVPGSGKTFLTGVLRSVAEAAQPPALSVYLQAESTELATMLKPFAEALSGNDGMLCEGVRDLYAHVVADALAGWEPGEPLVADLRAGRLADPVGLVQRLGLMESTYRQELGERLRAVTGNRHVATALGLLVRPGFGAAVEGWLRGEEPAEVLRDRGIGAALRGDVEVLSAMGALVAALGATGRKVLIVLDELDLVFPAGVPVSAAVATGFRRFLAAATGAGAFVVLAGLPSFVQALPNQVRDRIGEIQRTAPFRDGQVADLVAARSPASPFDREALAEVADLTAGIPRAILRLCRRLMRVGAGPGGTIDRETVRAAARQYVEEQDRESVVDEIARALNENSWAYEDDYYPGESQASHVDFWIEAGDDGAACAILVVDNVLDADDLTAERRRIIGLAKDAPLTEFLVVVVGLLASDAQAALTRLTGTEPVVANAGRVVADVSAAVRTILGRLSSSARDPVVRVGDRVDEMNRRQLLTHTYVAEVALAMDTLRETHAKQLDQVLEQMRRMQPAPETASGTPPALPPAVTLPAVAEGMLDDALRVLADVLERVDAVLAEVFGTDAQGARATLRIRLREDDKVAKAVGVVVLLQQLILAFRNALRDWYENFTQAPHRSAIDALDEICATYSNTCQFLPLFQVDELRQLTVRFPADLDDPFGELAAGPGVIRAPELFGNLAARVQAELTGPTAVRRA
;
A
#
# COMPACT_ATOMS: atom_id res chain seq x y z
N MET A 1 -5.10 6.85 -30.33
CA MET A 1 -5.01 6.67 -28.86
C MET A 1 -6.14 5.75 -28.45
N THR A 2 -5.82 4.48 -28.17
CA THR A 2 -6.77 3.50 -27.62
C THR A 2 -7.09 3.90 -26.18
N VAL A 3 -8.37 4.07 -25.86
CA VAL A 3 -8.83 4.35 -24.50
C VAL A 3 -8.48 3.16 -23.62
N ASN A 4 -7.81 3.39 -22.48
CA ASN A 4 -7.45 2.31 -21.55
C ASN A 4 -8.74 1.69 -20.99
N PRO A 5 -8.98 0.38 -21.19
CA PRO A 5 -10.23 -0.27 -20.78
C PRO A 5 -10.35 -0.49 -19.26
N PHE A 6 -9.28 -0.21 -18.50
CA PHE A 6 -9.26 -0.38 -17.05
C PHE A 6 -9.51 0.96 -16.33
N PRO A 7 -10.47 1.00 -15.37
CA PRO A 7 -10.97 2.25 -14.78
C PRO A 7 -9.92 3.00 -13.97
N THR A 8 -10.08 4.33 -13.89
CA THR A 8 -9.10 5.20 -13.23
C THR A 8 -9.08 5.06 -11.73
N ASN A 9 -10.27 4.91 -11.17
CA ASN A 9 -10.48 4.60 -9.79
C ASN A 9 -11.02 3.19 -9.77
N ALA A 10 -10.28 2.25 -9.17
CA ALA A 10 -10.86 0.97 -8.75
C ALA A 10 -11.90 1.14 -7.60
N ALA A 11 -12.29 2.39 -7.35
CA ALA A 11 -13.22 2.89 -6.36
C ALA A 11 -14.37 3.69 -7.04
N GLU A 12 -14.76 3.35 -8.28
CA GLU A 12 -16.16 3.55 -8.69
C GLU A 12 -17.02 2.57 -7.87
N SER A 13 -17.04 2.82 -6.56
CA SER A 13 -17.43 1.90 -5.50
C SER A 13 -18.94 1.84 -5.43
N GLY A 14 -19.50 0.68 -5.81
CA GLY A 14 -20.89 0.32 -5.58
C GLY A 14 -21.83 0.54 -6.75
N GLY A 15 -21.38 1.07 -7.89
CA GLY A 15 -22.22 1.22 -9.09
C GLY A 15 -22.71 -0.12 -9.65
N PRO A 16 -23.84 -0.14 -10.38
CA PRO A 16 -24.34 -1.34 -11.05
C PRO A 16 -23.29 -1.91 -12.03
N ILE A 17 -23.03 -3.22 -11.95
CA ILE A 17 -22.12 -3.95 -12.84
C ILE A 17 -22.91 -4.96 -13.67
N ASP A 18 -22.81 -4.87 -14.99
CA ASP A 18 -23.48 -5.78 -15.91
C ASP A 18 -23.11 -7.25 -15.60
N PRO A 19 -24.10 -8.08 -15.21
CA PRO A 19 -23.88 -9.48 -14.87
C PRO A 19 -23.27 -10.31 -16.02
N SER A 20 -23.49 -9.92 -17.28
CA SER A 20 -22.96 -10.62 -18.45
C SER A 20 -21.44 -10.43 -18.63
N THR A 21 -20.91 -9.34 -18.07
CA THR A 21 -19.47 -9.04 -18.04
C THR A 21 -18.84 -9.39 -16.69
N ALA A 22 -19.63 -9.96 -15.77
CA ALA A 22 -19.17 -10.24 -14.43
C ALA A 22 -18.41 -11.57 -14.36
N VAL A 23 -17.26 -11.56 -13.70
CA VAL A 23 -16.50 -12.78 -13.42
C VAL A 23 -17.30 -13.65 -12.45
N THR A 24 -17.65 -14.86 -12.91
CA THR A 24 -18.46 -15.78 -12.12
C THR A 24 -17.57 -16.50 -11.12
N THR A 25 -17.71 -16.16 -9.83
CA THR A 25 -17.11 -16.90 -8.72
C THR A 25 -18.19 -17.73 -8.00
N PRO A 26 -17.82 -18.77 -7.22
CA PRO A 26 -18.80 -19.53 -6.45
C PRO A 26 -19.65 -18.65 -5.53
N ALA A 27 -19.04 -17.63 -4.89
CA ALA A 27 -19.76 -16.68 -4.04
C ALA A 27 -20.71 -15.78 -4.84
N VAL A 28 -20.30 -15.33 -6.03
CA VAL A 28 -21.15 -14.55 -6.94
C VAL A 28 -22.34 -15.38 -7.42
N GLN A 29 -22.09 -16.62 -7.83
CA GLN A 29 -23.12 -17.53 -8.31
C GLN A 29 -24.15 -17.83 -7.21
N ALA A 30 -23.68 -18.20 -6.00
CA ALA A 30 -24.57 -18.50 -4.89
C ALA A 30 -25.43 -17.29 -4.47
N ALA A 31 -24.83 -16.11 -4.35
CA ALA A 31 -25.56 -14.88 -4.05
C ALA A 31 -26.57 -14.51 -5.15
N LEU A 32 -26.21 -14.70 -6.43
CA LEU A 32 -27.12 -14.48 -7.55
C LEU A 32 -28.29 -15.46 -7.56
N ASP A 33 -28.04 -16.73 -7.28
CA ASP A 33 -29.09 -17.76 -7.25
C ASP A 33 -30.06 -17.51 -6.10
N LEU A 34 -29.55 -17.09 -4.94
CA LEU A 34 -30.36 -16.65 -3.81
C LEU A 34 -31.22 -15.42 -4.19
N PHE A 35 -30.60 -14.39 -4.77
CA PHE A 35 -31.30 -13.16 -5.12
C PHE A 35 -32.32 -13.36 -6.26
N ARG A 36 -32.01 -14.18 -7.26
CA ARG A 36 -32.95 -14.55 -8.33
C ARG A 36 -34.14 -15.33 -7.78
N SER A 37 -33.91 -16.22 -6.82
CA SER A 37 -35.00 -16.95 -6.13
C SER A 37 -35.92 -15.97 -5.39
N TYR A 38 -35.34 -14.97 -4.73
CA TYR A 38 -36.10 -13.87 -4.11
C TYR A 38 -36.92 -13.04 -5.11
N LEU A 39 -36.37 -12.74 -6.28
CA LEU A 39 -37.06 -11.99 -7.34
C LEU A 39 -38.16 -12.80 -8.02
N ALA A 40 -37.98 -14.12 -8.18
CA ALA A 40 -38.94 -15.00 -8.84
C ALA A 40 -40.26 -15.20 -8.08
N VAL A 41 -40.30 -14.84 -6.79
CA VAL A 41 -41.54 -14.87 -6.00
C VAL A 41 -42.49 -13.76 -6.48
N ASP A 42 -43.58 -14.16 -7.12
CA ASP A 42 -44.58 -13.27 -7.70
C ASP A 42 -45.20 -12.33 -6.65
N THR A 43 -45.23 -11.02 -6.94
CA THR A 43 -45.67 -9.97 -6.01
C THR A 43 -47.18 -9.92 -5.86
N GLY A 44 -47.94 -10.32 -6.89
CA GLY A 44 -49.41 -10.28 -6.89
C GLY A 44 -50.09 -11.39 -6.09
N SER A 45 -49.35 -12.45 -5.75
CA SER A 45 -49.82 -13.61 -4.99
C SER A 45 -48.88 -13.92 -3.83
N ARG A 46 -48.18 -12.92 -3.28
CA ARG A 46 -47.30 -13.13 -2.12
C ARG A 46 -48.21 -13.54 -0.95
N PRO A 47 -48.16 -14.79 -0.46
CA PRO A 47 -48.72 -15.05 0.85
C PRO A 47 -47.97 -14.14 1.82
N VAL A 48 -48.69 -13.57 2.77
CA VAL A 48 -48.21 -12.63 3.80
C VAL A 48 -47.02 -13.19 4.62
N ASP A 49 -46.66 -14.46 4.40
CA ASP A 49 -45.75 -15.26 5.21
C ASP A 49 -44.37 -15.56 4.59
N GLN A 50 -44.00 -15.03 3.42
CA GLN A 50 -42.64 -15.24 2.90
C GLN A 50 -41.72 -14.06 3.27
N PRO A 51 -40.92 -14.17 4.35
CA PRO A 51 -40.05 -13.09 4.79
C PRO A 51 -38.98 -12.81 3.73
N GLY A 52 -38.51 -11.56 3.72
CA GLY A 52 -37.29 -11.17 3.03
C GLY A 52 -36.07 -11.87 3.62
N GLU A 53 -34.92 -11.67 2.98
CA GLU A 53 -33.70 -12.38 3.31
C GLU A 53 -32.55 -11.43 3.67
N VAL A 54 -31.63 -11.94 4.49
CA VAL A 54 -30.40 -11.24 4.85
C VAL A 54 -29.21 -12.08 4.43
N LEU A 55 -28.39 -11.51 3.55
CA LEU A 55 -27.15 -12.08 3.02
C LEU A 55 -25.97 -11.31 3.60
N ALA A 56 -25.03 -11.99 4.26
CA ALA A 56 -23.76 -11.39 4.62
C ALA A 56 -22.70 -11.73 3.58
N VAL A 57 -22.01 -10.72 3.04
CA VAL A 57 -20.89 -10.86 2.10
C VAL A 57 -19.60 -10.48 2.82
N THR A 58 -18.75 -11.46 3.04
CA THR A 58 -17.46 -11.28 3.73
C THR A 58 -16.29 -11.63 2.82
N GLY A 59 -15.09 -11.15 3.16
CA GLY A 59 -13.86 -11.52 2.45
C GLY A 59 -12.75 -10.52 2.67
N VAL A 60 -11.55 -10.87 2.21
CA VAL A 60 -10.35 -10.05 2.35
C VAL A 60 -10.49 -8.69 1.64
N PRO A 61 -9.72 -7.66 2.00
CA PRO A 61 -9.73 -6.39 1.28
C PRO A 61 -9.52 -6.60 -0.23
N GLY A 62 -10.34 -5.95 -1.04
CA GLY A 62 -10.23 -6.04 -2.51
C GLY A 62 -10.73 -7.35 -3.15
N SER A 63 -11.21 -8.34 -2.39
CA SER A 63 -11.69 -9.65 -2.88
C SER A 63 -12.95 -9.63 -3.75
N GLY A 64 -13.51 -8.45 -4.05
CA GLY A 64 -14.72 -8.32 -4.88
C GLY A 64 -16.04 -8.27 -4.10
N LYS A 65 -16.06 -7.88 -2.82
CA LYS A 65 -17.30 -7.64 -2.06
C LYS A 65 -18.19 -6.59 -2.73
N THR A 66 -17.63 -5.39 -2.95
CA THR A 66 -18.31 -4.28 -3.65
C THR A 66 -18.62 -4.61 -5.11
N PHE A 67 -17.83 -5.49 -5.74
CA PHE A 67 -18.13 -6.01 -7.07
C PHE A 67 -19.40 -6.87 -7.05
N LEU A 68 -19.51 -7.80 -6.09
CA LEU A 68 -20.69 -8.62 -5.92
C LEU A 68 -21.94 -7.78 -5.64
N THR A 69 -21.84 -6.77 -4.78
CA THR A 69 -22.98 -5.88 -4.51
C THR A 69 -23.40 -5.11 -5.76
N GLY A 70 -22.46 -4.63 -6.57
CA GLY A 70 -22.73 -4.00 -7.88
C GLY A 70 -23.44 -4.94 -8.86
N VAL A 71 -23.05 -6.21 -8.93
CA VAL A 71 -23.73 -7.23 -9.75
C VAL A 71 -25.17 -7.47 -9.30
N LEU A 72 -25.41 -7.58 -7.99
CA LEU A 72 -26.76 -7.74 -7.44
C LEU A 72 -27.65 -6.53 -7.75
N ARG A 73 -27.09 -5.31 -7.68
CA ARG A 73 -27.81 -4.09 -8.05
C ARG A 73 -28.22 -4.05 -9.52
N SER A 74 -27.34 -4.44 -10.44
CA SER A 74 -27.74 -4.53 -11.87
C SER A 74 -28.83 -5.56 -12.12
N VAL A 75 -28.81 -6.69 -11.41
CA VAL A 75 -29.89 -7.67 -11.50
C VAL A 75 -31.21 -7.11 -10.94
N ALA A 76 -31.14 -6.31 -9.87
CA ALA A 76 -32.30 -5.63 -9.32
C ALA A 76 -32.91 -4.62 -10.31
N GLU A 77 -32.08 -3.81 -10.96
CA GLU A 77 -32.48 -2.82 -11.97
C GLU A 77 -33.04 -3.46 -13.24
N ALA A 78 -32.50 -4.61 -13.65
CA ALA A 78 -32.96 -5.36 -14.82
C ALA A 78 -34.19 -6.25 -14.56
N ALA A 79 -34.63 -6.39 -13.32
CA ALA A 79 -35.79 -7.21 -12.95
C ALA A 79 -37.09 -6.64 -13.55
N GLN A 80 -38.11 -7.49 -13.69
CA GLN A 80 -39.45 -7.09 -14.15
C GLN A 80 -40.52 -7.57 -13.15
N PRO A 81 -41.15 -6.66 -12.39
CA PRO A 81 -40.85 -5.22 -12.28
C PRO A 81 -39.46 -4.97 -11.64
N PRO A 82 -38.84 -3.80 -11.90
CA PRO A 82 -37.53 -3.48 -11.34
C PRO A 82 -37.60 -3.43 -9.81
N ALA A 83 -36.60 -4.03 -9.16
CA ALA A 83 -36.47 -3.99 -7.72
C ALA A 83 -35.77 -2.68 -7.31
N LEU A 84 -36.28 -2.05 -6.26
CA LEU A 84 -35.68 -0.86 -5.67
C LEU A 84 -34.30 -1.22 -5.10
N SER A 85 -33.21 -0.60 -5.57
CA SER A 85 -31.87 -0.81 -4.99
C SER A 85 -31.39 0.43 -4.24
N VAL A 86 -30.92 0.23 -3.00
CA VAL A 86 -30.28 1.26 -2.17
C VAL A 86 -28.91 0.76 -1.75
N TYR A 87 -27.87 1.55 -2.03
CA TYR A 87 -26.49 1.26 -1.64
C TYR A 87 -26.02 2.29 -0.62
N LEU A 88 -25.55 1.81 0.53
CA LEU A 88 -24.99 2.61 1.60
C LEU A 88 -23.60 2.08 1.91
N GLN A 89 -22.64 2.99 2.00
CA GLN A 89 -21.29 2.68 2.45
C GLN A 89 -21.08 3.36 3.81
N ALA A 90 -20.53 2.62 4.77
CA ALA A 90 -20.13 3.20 6.04
C ALA A 90 -18.91 4.12 5.83
N GLU A 91 -18.97 5.36 6.31
CA GLU A 91 -17.83 6.28 6.30
C GLU A 91 -17.24 6.51 7.71
N SER A 92 -17.95 6.08 8.75
CA SER A 92 -17.58 6.28 10.15
C SER A 92 -17.99 5.10 11.02
N THR A 93 -17.62 5.18 12.30
CA THR A 93 -18.04 4.23 13.34
C THR A 93 -19.51 4.39 13.76
N GLU A 94 -20.16 5.47 13.36
CA GLU A 94 -21.54 5.81 13.78
C GLU A 94 -22.55 5.53 12.66
N LEU A 95 -23.58 4.73 12.97
CA LEU A 95 -24.65 4.40 12.01
C LEU A 95 -25.49 5.61 11.63
N ALA A 96 -25.57 6.61 12.51
CA ALA A 96 -26.27 7.86 12.24
C ALA A 96 -25.82 8.54 10.93
N THR A 97 -24.55 8.35 10.53
CA THR A 97 -24.00 8.92 9.29
C THR A 97 -24.63 8.31 8.03
N MET A 98 -25.17 7.09 8.10
CA MET A 98 -25.82 6.42 6.97
C MET A 98 -27.22 6.97 6.66
N LEU A 99 -27.86 7.70 7.59
CA LEU A 99 -29.24 8.16 7.42
C LEU A 99 -29.38 9.12 6.24
N LYS A 100 -28.46 10.08 6.11
CA LYS A 100 -28.50 11.08 5.05
C LYS A 100 -28.33 10.44 3.65
N PRO A 101 -27.30 9.62 3.38
CA PRO A 101 -27.19 8.87 2.13
C PRO A 101 -28.41 7.99 1.84
N PHE A 102 -29.01 7.39 2.88
CA PHE A 102 -30.22 6.58 2.74
C PHE A 102 -31.43 7.39 2.31
N ALA A 103 -31.68 8.52 2.99
CA ALA A 103 -32.76 9.42 2.63
C ALA A 103 -32.55 10.01 1.22
N GLU A 104 -31.32 10.38 0.87
CA GLU A 104 -30.95 10.87 -0.46
C GLU A 104 -31.16 9.81 -1.54
N ALA A 105 -30.75 8.55 -1.33
CA ALA A 105 -31.00 7.47 -2.28
C ALA A 105 -32.50 7.22 -2.53
N LEU A 106 -33.34 7.37 -1.49
CA LEU A 106 -34.79 7.23 -1.61
C LEU A 106 -35.49 8.44 -2.24
N SER A 107 -34.89 9.64 -2.13
CA SER A 107 -35.47 10.88 -2.63
C SER A 107 -34.98 11.23 -4.04
N GLY A 108 -33.71 10.94 -4.35
CA GLY A 108 -33.01 11.31 -5.58
C GLY A 108 -33.40 10.48 -6.82
N ASN A 109 -33.94 9.28 -6.64
CA ASN A 109 -34.55 8.51 -7.71
C ASN A 109 -36.01 8.96 -7.92
N ASP A 110 -36.26 10.06 -8.61
CA ASP A 110 -37.62 10.49 -9.02
C ASP A 110 -38.69 10.56 -7.90
N GLY A 111 -38.29 10.75 -6.64
CA GLY A 111 -39.23 10.80 -5.51
C GLY A 111 -39.85 9.45 -5.14
N MET A 112 -39.11 8.34 -5.23
CA MET A 112 -39.59 6.98 -4.89
C MET A 112 -40.31 6.89 -3.55
N LEU A 113 -39.85 7.63 -2.54
CA LEU A 113 -40.52 7.66 -1.24
C LEU A 113 -41.94 8.27 -1.35
N CYS A 114 -42.08 9.36 -2.10
CA CYS A 114 -43.37 9.97 -2.38
C CYS A 114 -44.25 9.03 -3.20
N GLU A 115 -43.69 8.36 -4.22
CA GLU A 115 -44.42 7.35 -5.01
C GLU A 115 -44.89 6.18 -4.15
N GLY A 116 -44.02 5.60 -3.32
CA GLY A 116 -44.39 4.49 -2.44
C GLY A 116 -45.49 4.85 -1.45
N VAL A 117 -45.46 6.07 -0.89
CA VAL A 117 -46.55 6.55 -0.04
C VAL A 117 -47.83 6.81 -0.85
N ARG A 118 -47.74 7.31 -2.08
CA ARG A 118 -48.88 7.49 -2.99
C ARG A 118 -49.50 6.15 -3.40
N ASP A 119 -48.68 5.15 -3.67
CA ASP A 119 -49.11 3.78 -3.96
C ASP A 119 -49.84 3.20 -2.75
N LEU A 120 -49.32 3.38 -1.54
CA LEU A 120 -50.00 2.95 -0.33
C LEU A 120 -51.34 3.68 -0.14
N TYR A 121 -51.40 4.99 -0.47
CA TYR A 121 -52.66 5.73 -0.48
C TYR A 121 -53.62 5.21 -1.56
N ALA A 122 -53.12 4.85 -2.75
CA ALA A 122 -53.92 4.23 -3.80
C ALA A 122 -54.51 2.89 -3.35
N HIS A 123 -53.78 2.09 -2.57
CA HIS A 123 -54.29 0.85 -1.97
C HIS A 123 -55.40 1.12 -0.96
N VAL A 124 -55.24 2.12 -0.07
CA VAL A 124 -56.29 2.54 0.86
C VAL A 124 -57.56 2.96 0.12
N VAL A 125 -57.42 3.76 -0.94
CA VAL A 125 -58.55 4.16 -1.79
C VAL A 125 -59.16 2.96 -2.50
N ALA A 126 -58.34 2.04 -3.02
CA ALA A 126 -58.80 0.82 -3.69
C ALA A 126 -59.59 -0.10 -2.74
N ASP A 127 -59.13 -0.27 -1.50
CA ASP A 127 -59.81 -1.09 -0.49
C ASP A 127 -61.16 -0.51 -0.10
N ALA A 128 -61.29 0.82 -0.04
CA ALA A 128 -62.56 1.48 0.20
C ALA A 128 -63.52 1.45 -1.01
N LEU A 129 -62.98 1.39 -2.23
CA LEU A 129 -63.77 1.22 -3.46
C LEU A 129 -64.13 -0.25 -3.73
N ALA A 130 -63.43 -1.20 -3.10
CA ALA A 130 -63.70 -2.64 -3.19
C ALA A 130 -65.02 -2.98 -2.48
N GLY A 131 -66.12 -2.87 -3.23
CA GLY A 131 -67.49 -3.00 -2.72
C GLY A 131 -68.47 -2.01 -3.35
N TRP A 132 -67.96 -1.02 -4.09
CA TRP A 132 -68.77 -0.10 -4.90
C TRP A 132 -68.71 -0.53 -6.37
N GLU A 133 -69.81 -1.04 -6.93
CA GLU A 133 -69.88 -1.56 -8.32
C GLU A 133 -69.28 -0.63 -9.39
N PRO A 134 -69.51 0.71 -9.38
CA PRO A 134 -68.88 1.62 -10.35
C PRO A 134 -67.36 1.75 -10.21
N GLY A 135 -66.80 1.36 -9.06
CA GLY A 135 -65.39 1.49 -8.72
C GLY A 135 -64.54 0.25 -9.05
N GLU A 136 -65.13 -0.90 -9.35
CA GLU A 136 -64.40 -2.15 -9.61
C GLU A 136 -63.30 -2.04 -10.70
N PRO A 137 -63.53 -1.36 -11.85
CA PRO A 137 -62.48 -1.18 -12.86
C PRO A 137 -61.30 -0.36 -12.32
N LEU A 138 -61.59 0.63 -11.47
CA LEU A 138 -60.58 1.52 -10.88
C LEU A 138 -59.77 0.83 -9.79
N VAL A 139 -60.33 -0.15 -9.07
CA VAL A 139 -59.62 -0.92 -8.02
C VAL A 139 -58.41 -1.64 -8.61
N ALA A 140 -58.58 -2.31 -9.75
CA ALA A 140 -57.49 -3.01 -10.43
C ALA A 140 -56.41 -2.05 -10.92
N ASP A 141 -56.80 -0.88 -11.45
CA ASP A 141 -55.86 0.13 -11.94
C ASP A 141 -55.10 0.86 -10.81
N LEU A 142 -55.77 1.10 -9.67
CA LEU A 142 -55.16 1.70 -8.47
C LEU A 142 -54.13 0.75 -7.85
N ARG A 143 -54.47 -0.54 -7.71
CA ARG A 143 -53.54 -1.55 -7.17
C ARG A 143 -52.36 -1.82 -8.09
N ALA A 144 -52.59 -1.75 -9.40
CA ALA A 144 -51.53 -1.90 -10.40
C ALA A 144 -50.67 -0.64 -10.60
N GLY A 145 -50.95 0.46 -9.88
CA GLY A 145 -50.22 1.73 -10.03
C GLY A 145 -50.39 2.40 -11.41
N ARG A 146 -51.42 2.02 -12.18
CA ARG A 146 -51.68 2.59 -13.52
C ARG A 146 -52.30 3.99 -13.46
N LEU A 147 -52.80 4.39 -12.30
CA LEU A 147 -53.37 5.70 -12.03
C LEU A 147 -52.35 6.60 -11.33
N ALA A 148 -51.80 7.57 -12.07
CA ALA A 148 -50.73 8.45 -11.60
C ALA A 148 -51.13 9.41 -10.46
N ASP A 149 -52.43 9.67 -10.25
CA ASP A 149 -52.90 10.62 -9.23
C ASP A 149 -54.14 10.10 -8.45
N PRO A 150 -53.93 9.32 -7.38
CA PRO A 150 -55.01 8.87 -6.50
C PRO A 150 -55.65 10.02 -5.71
N VAL A 151 -54.93 11.12 -5.45
CA VAL A 151 -55.47 12.28 -4.72
C VAL A 151 -56.49 13.02 -5.58
N GLY A 152 -56.15 13.31 -6.84
CA GLY A 152 -57.07 13.91 -7.79
C GLY A 152 -58.24 13.00 -8.16
N LEU A 153 -58.12 11.67 -8.04
CA LEU A 153 -59.25 10.75 -8.20
C LEU A 153 -60.28 10.93 -7.07
N VAL A 154 -59.83 10.94 -5.81
CA VAL A 154 -60.68 11.17 -4.63
C VAL A 154 -61.42 12.51 -4.73
N GLN A 155 -60.73 13.57 -5.17
CA GLN A 155 -61.33 14.89 -5.38
C GLN A 155 -62.39 14.89 -6.50
N ARG A 156 -62.10 14.25 -7.65
CA ARG A 156 -63.03 14.17 -8.78
C ARG A 156 -64.29 13.36 -8.47
N LEU A 157 -64.15 12.32 -7.64
CA LEU A 157 -65.28 11.49 -7.19
C LEU A 157 -66.04 12.12 -6.01
N GLY A 158 -65.60 13.28 -5.50
CA GLY A 158 -66.26 13.98 -4.38
C GLY A 158 -66.21 13.21 -3.05
N LEU A 159 -65.25 12.30 -2.90
CA LEU A 159 -65.12 11.48 -1.71
C LEU A 159 -64.46 12.27 -0.56
N MET A 160 -64.75 11.90 0.69
CA MET A 160 -64.21 12.60 1.87
C MET A 160 -62.71 12.32 2.07
N GLU A 161 -61.86 13.23 1.58
CA GLU A 161 -60.39 13.13 1.66
C GLU A 161 -59.84 13.02 3.10
N SER A 162 -60.56 13.50 4.10
CA SER A 162 -60.16 13.37 5.52
C SER A 162 -60.17 11.91 5.99
N THR A 163 -61.12 11.11 5.51
CA THR A 163 -61.29 9.70 5.90
C THR A 163 -60.11 8.85 5.41
N TYR A 164 -59.81 8.92 4.11
CA TYR A 164 -58.71 8.15 3.51
C TYR A 164 -57.34 8.56 4.05
N ARG A 165 -57.15 9.83 4.41
CA ARG A 165 -55.91 10.30 5.03
C ARG A 165 -55.75 9.80 6.46
N GLN A 166 -56.85 9.70 7.22
CA GLN A 166 -56.81 9.07 8.54
C GLN A 166 -56.43 7.59 8.42
N GLU A 167 -57.07 6.88 7.49
CA GLU A 167 -56.82 5.46 7.25
C GLU A 167 -55.39 5.19 6.74
N LEU A 168 -54.87 6.04 5.84
CA LEU A 168 -53.46 6.02 5.46
C LEU A 168 -52.55 6.23 6.67
N GLY A 169 -52.87 7.17 7.56
CA GLY A 169 -52.11 7.42 8.77
C GLY A 169 -52.10 6.21 9.72
N GLU A 170 -53.23 5.52 9.86
CA GLU A 170 -53.35 4.29 10.65
C GLU A 170 -52.56 3.15 10.00
N ARG A 171 -52.63 2.99 8.68
CA ARG A 171 -51.88 1.99 7.92
C ARG A 171 -50.37 2.23 8.00
N LEU A 172 -49.93 3.47 7.81
CA LEU A 172 -48.52 3.85 7.96
C LEU A 172 -48.02 3.58 9.37
N ARG A 173 -48.80 3.87 10.42
CA ARG A 173 -48.41 3.53 11.81
C ARG A 173 -48.28 2.02 12.01
N ALA A 174 -49.23 1.24 11.48
CA ALA A 174 -49.21 -0.20 11.59
C ALA A 174 -48.00 -0.82 10.88
N VAL A 175 -47.67 -0.33 9.69
CA VAL A 175 -46.56 -0.83 8.87
C VAL A 175 -45.20 -0.39 9.43
N THR A 176 -45.04 0.89 9.74
CA THR A 176 -43.74 1.46 10.13
C THR A 176 -43.34 1.14 11.57
N GLY A 177 -44.32 0.92 12.46
CA GLY A 177 -44.08 0.80 13.90
C GLY A 177 -43.53 2.07 14.57
N ASN A 178 -43.42 3.19 13.84
CA ASN A 178 -42.85 4.44 14.32
C ASN A 178 -43.81 5.61 14.05
N ARG A 179 -44.37 6.19 15.12
CA ARG A 179 -45.37 7.26 15.03
C ARG A 179 -44.85 8.51 14.32
N HIS A 180 -43.60 8.91 14.57
CA HIS A 180 -43.04 10.14 14.00
C HIS A 180 -42.81 9.97 12.50
N VAL A 181 -42.22 8.84 12.10
CA VAL A 181 -41.99 8.53 10.68
C VAL A 181 -43.32 8.37 9.93
N ALA A 182 -44.30 7.64 10.47
CA ALA A 182 -45.63 7.51 9.87
C ALA A 182 -46.31 8.87 9.66
N THR A 183 -46.18 9.78 10.63
CA THR A 183 -46.77 11.12 10.55
C THR A 183 -46.09 11.96 9.46
N ALA A 184 -44.76 11.90 9.37
CA ALA A 184 -44.00 12.59 8.34
C ALA A 184 -44.31 12.04 6.93
N LEU A 185 -44.35 10.71 6.76
CA LEU A 185 -44.71 10.08 5.50
C LEU A 185 -46.12 10.44 5.05
N GLY A 186 -47.10 10.49 5.96
CA GLY A 186 -48.46 10.94 5.63
C GLY A 186 -48.55 12.37 5.10
N LEU A 187 -47.56 13.23 5.40
CA LEU A 187 -47.48 14.59 4.85
C LEU A 187 -46.98 14.63 3.41
N LEU A 188 -46.27 13.59 2.93
CA LEU A 188 -45.77 13.54 1.54
C LEU A 188 -46.89 13.47 0.49
N VAL A 189 -48.08 13.00 0.88
CA VAL A 189 -49.27 13.04 0.01
C VAL A 189 -49.74 14.47 -0.22
N ARG A 190 -49.39 15.41 0.66
CA ARG A 190 -49.78 16.82 0.54
C ARG A 190 -48.71 17.61 -0.23
N PRO A 191 -49.08 18.36 -1.29
CA PRO A 191 -48.15 19.25 -1.95
C PRO A 191 -47.62 20.31 -0.97
N GLY A 192 -46.34 20.65 -1.09
CA GLY A 192 -45.68 21.69 -0.29
C GLY A 192 -45.00 21.22 1.00
N PHE A 193 -45.19 19.96 1.45
CA PHE A 193 -44.54 19.43 2.66
C PHE A 193 -43.31 18.56 2.38
N GLY A 194 -43.05 18.20 1.12
CA GLY A 194 -41.95 17.31 0.72
C GLY A 194 -40.58 17.76 1.26
N ALA A 195 -40.20 19.01 0.99
CA ALA A 195 -38.91 19.56 1.44
C ALA A 195 -38.72 19.52 2.97
N ALA A 196 -39.79 19.76 3.74
CA ALA A 196 -39.73 19.71 5.20
C ALA A 196 -39.52 18.28 5.71
N VAL A 197 -40.21 17.30 5.12
CA VAL A 197 -40.08 15.88 5.47
C VAL A 197 -38.70 15.35 5.03
N GLU A 198 -38.26 15.69 3.83
CA GLU A 198 -36.94 15.29 3.31
C GLU A 198 -35.79 15.84 4.16
N GLY A 199 -35.82 17.13 4.51
CA GLY A 199 -34.82 17.73 5.39
C GLY A 199 -34.72 16.99 6.74
N TRP A 200 -35.87 16.72 7.36
CA TRP A 200 -35.91 15.96 8.62
C TRP A 200 -35.38 14.53 8.47
N LEU A 201 -35.73 13.83 7.38
CA LEU A 201 -35.21 12.49 7.11
C LEU A 201 -33.70 12.47 6.82
N ARG A 202 -33.11 13.59 6.37
CA ARG A 202 -31.64 13.76 6.26
C ARG A 202 -30.95 14.04 7.60
N GLY A 203 -31.72 14.11 8.69
CA GLY A 203 -31.20 14.40 10.04
C GLY A 203 -31.19 15.90 10.40
N GLU A 204 -31.82 16.76 9.60
CA GLU A 204 -31.98 18.18 9.93
C GLU A 204 -33.01 18.39 11.06
N GLU A 205 -32.99 19.58 11.67
CA GLU A 205 -33.99 19.96 12.65
C GLU A 205 -35.39 19.99 12.02
N PRO A 206 -36.43 19.46 12.69
CA PRO A 206 -37.77 19.41 12.13
C PRO A 206 -38.30 20.82 11.89
N ALA A 207 -38.84 21.07 10.69
CA ALA A 207 -39.50 22.34 10.37
C ALA A 207 -40.72 22.58 11.28
N GLU A 208 -41.18 23.84 11.38
CA GLU A 208 -42.32 24.23 12.22
C GLU A 208 -43.56 23.37 11.96
N VAL A 209 -43.84 23.09 10.69
CA VAL A 209 -44.96 22.22 10.27
C VAL A 209 -44.87 20.78 10.80
N LEU A 210 -43.67 20.27 11.05
CA LEU A 210 -43.44 18.95 11.64
C LEU A 210 -43.51 19.01 13.17
N ARG A 211 -43.02 20.09 13.79
CA ARG A 211 -43.13 20.34 15.23
C ARG A 211 -44.59 20.45 15.66
N ASP A 212 -45.42 21.15 14.90
CA ASP A 212 -46.87 21.26 15.11
C ASP A 212 -47.59 19.90 15.08
N ARG A 213 -46.97 18.90 14.45
CA ARG A 213 -47.47 17.51 14.36
C ARG A 213 -46.81 16.58 15.38
N GLY A 214 -46.05 17.12 16.32
CA GLY A 214 -45.43 16.39 17.42
C GLY A 214 -44.07 15.76 17.07
N ILE A 215 -43.42 16.18 15.99
CA ILE A 215 -42.04 15.78 15.66
C ILE A 215 -41.10 16.86 16.18
N GLY A 216 -40.62 16.68 17.41
CA GLY A 216 -39.87 17.72 18.14
C GLY A 216 -38.35 17.65 18.03
N ALA A 217 -37.78 16.57 17.50
CA ALA A 217 -36.33 16.35 17.47
C ALA A 217 -35.85 15.82 16.11
N ALA A 218 -34.59 16.12 15.79
CA ALA A 218 -33.85 15.54 14.67
C ALA A 218 -33.46 14.09 14.95
N LEU A 219 -33.29 13.30 13.88
CA LEU A 219 -32.83 11.91 13.95
C LEU A 219 -31.30 11.90 14.05
N ARG A 220 -30.74 11.77 15.26
CA ARG A 220 -29.27 11.81 15.48
C ARG A 220 -28.69 10.55 16.12
N GLY A 221 -29.49 9.78 16.86
CA GLY A 221 -29.00 8.57 17.51
C GLY A 221 -29.05 7.35 16.60
N ASP A 222 -28.05 6.46 16.69
CA ASP A 222 -28.00 5.20 15.92
C ASP A 222 -29.30 4.38 16.01
N VAL A 223 -29.89 4.29 17.21
CA VAL A 223 -31.14 3.54 17.43
C VAL A 223 -32.33 4.21 16.73
N GLU A 224 -32.38 5.55 16.73
CA GLU A 224 -33.43 6.32 16.06
C GLU A 224 -33.30 6.21 14.54
N VAL A 225 -32.06 6.30 14.04
CA VAL A 225 -31.72 6.12 12.62
C VAL A 225 -32.10 4.74 12.13
N LEU A 226 -31.71 3.68 12.84
CA LEU A 226 -32.08 2.30 12.50
C LEU A 226 -33.60 2.07 12.53
N SER A 227 -34.29 2.67 13.50
CA SER A 227 -35.75 2.65 13.57
C SER A 227 -36.38 3.38 12.39
N ALA A 228 -35.85 4.53 12.01
CA ALA A 228 -36.31 5.32 10.86
C ALA A 228 -36.06 4.60 9.54
N MET A 229 -34.87 4.04 9.33
CA MET A 229 -34.55 3.22 8.16
C MET A 229 -35.50 2.02 8.05
N GLY A 230 -35.70 1.28 9.15
CA GLY A 230 -36.62 0.13 9.17
C GLY A 230 -38.06 0.54 8.83
N ALA A 231 -38.52 1.67 9.36
CA ALA A 231 -39.83 2.24 9.05
C ALA A 231 -39.97 2.62 7.56
N LEU A 232 -38.95 3.27 6.97
CA LEU A 232 -38.96 3.64 5.56
C LEU A 232 -39.01 2.40 4.65
N VAL A 233 -38.20 1.37 4.96
CA VAL A 233 -38.21 0.10 4.23
C VAL A 233 -39.56 -0.60 4.34
N ALA A 234 -40.16 -0.60 5.54
CA ALA A 234 -41.48 -1.17 5.76
C ALA A 234 -42.56 -0.47 4.92
N ALA A 235 -42.53 0.87 4.87
CA ALA A 235 -43.46 1.64 4.05
C ALA A 235 -43.32 1.32 2.55
N LEU A 236 -42.08 1.15 2.06
CA LEU A 236 -41.81 0.80 0.67
C LEU A 236 -42.17 -0.65 0.34
N GLY A 237 -41.94 -1.60 1.25
CA GLY A 237 -42.30 -3.01 1.07
C GLY A 237 -43.81 -3.28 1.15
N ALA A 238 -44.57 -2.43 1.87
CA ALA A 238 -46.01 -2.59 2.02
C ALA A 238 -46.82 -2.45 0.72
N THR A 239 -46.22 -1.90 -0.34
CA THR A 239 -46.82 -1.81 -1.68
C THR A 239 -46.54 -3.05 -2.53
N GLY A 240 -45.86 -4.06 -1.98
CA GLY A 240 -45.46 -5.27 -2.69
C GLY A 240 -44.22 -5.10 -3.57
N ARG A 241 -43.60 -3.91 -3.62
CA ARG A 241 -42.35 -3.67 -4.34
C ARG A 241 -41.21 -4.51 -3.76
N LYS A 242 -40.36 -5.06 -4.63
CA LYS A 242 -39.12 -5.73 -4.23
C LYS A 242 -38.08 -4.68 -3.88
N VAL A 243 -37.43 -4.83 -2.73
CA VAL A 243 -36.39 -3.90 -2.25
C VAL A 243 -35.10 -4.67 -2.01
N LEU A 244 -33.97 -4.10 -2.45
CA LEU A 244 -32.60 -4.52 -2.21
C LEU A 244 -31.90 -3.40 -1.44
N ILE A 245 -31.34 -3.72 -0.27
CA ILE A 245 -30.58 -2.78 0.55
C ILE A 245 -29.18 -3.34 0.72
N VAL A 246 -28.17 -2.60 0.32
CA VAL A 246 -26.76 -2.95 0.51
C VAL A 246 -26.17 -2.03 1.57
N LEU A 247 -25.62 -2.61 2.63
CA LEU A 247 -24.82 -1.93 3.65
C LEU A 247 -23.38 -2.42 3.51
N ASP A 248 -22.50 -1.63 2.90
CA ASP A 248 -21.08 -1.94 2.69
C ASP A 248 -20.18 -1.32 3.78
N GLU A 249 -18.98 -1.87 3.93
CA GLU A 249 -17.96 -1.46 4.92
C GLU A 249 -18.43 -1.48 6.39
N LEU A 250 -19.32 -2.44 6.74
CA LEU A 250 -19.82 -2.56 8.12
C LEU A 250 -18.74 -2.91 9.15
N ASP A 251 -17.54 -3.30 8.74
CA ASP A 251 -16.39 -3.44 9.64
C ASP A 251 -15.92 -2.11 10.25
N LEU A 252 -16.27 -0.96 9.67
CA LEU A 252 -16.02 0.35 10.28
C LEU A 252 -16.97 0.64 11.45
N VAL A 253 -18.24 0.24 11.32
CA VAL A 253 -19.27 0.41 12.36
C VAL A 253 -19.14 -0.64 13.45
N PHE A 254 -18.83 -1.87 13.07
CA PHE A 254 -18.70 -3.02 13.96
C PHE A 254 -17.26 -3.57 13.92
N PRO A 255 -16.27 -2.81 14.41
CA PRO A 255 -14.88 -3.21 14.36
C PRO A 255 -14.60 -4.42 15.26
N ALA A 256 -13.61 -5.20 14.84
CA ALA A 256 -13.18 -6.40 15.56
C ALA A 256 -12.71 -6.04 16.99
N GLY A 257 -13.19 -6.79 17.98
CA GLY A 257 -12.74 -6.64 19.37
C GLY A 257 -13.36 -5.47 20.14
N VAL A 258 -14.19 -4.64 19.50
CA VAL A 258 -14.96 -3.59 20.19
C VAL A 258 -16.38 -4.09 20.46
N PRO A 259 -16.81 -4.19 21.73
CA PRO A 259 -18.15 -4.65 22.05
C PRO A 259 -19.20 -3.63 21.59
N VAL A 260 -20.17 -4.10 20.79
CA VAL A 260 -21.31 -3.28 20.36
C VAL A 260 -22.25 -3.03 21.54
N SER A 261 -22.71 -1.78 21.71
CA SER A 261 -23.67 -1.45 22.76
C SER A 261 -24.97 -2.26 22.59
N ALA A 262 -25.54 -2.72 23.72
CA ALA A 262 -26.77 -3.52 23.70
C ALA A 262 -27.95 -2.79 23.03
N ALA A 263 -27.99 -1.46 23.13
CA ALA A 263 -29.00 -0.62 22.51
C ALA A 263 -28.86 -0.61 20.98
N VAL A 264 -27.65 -0.41 20.45
CA VAL A 264 -27.37 -0.43 19.00
C VAL A 264 -27.63 -1.82 18.43
N ALA A 265 -27.15 -2.88 19.09
CA ALA A 265 -27.42 -4.25 18.66
C ALA A 265 -28.92 -4.58 18.62
N THR A 266 -29.68 -4.12 19.61
CA THR A 266 -31.14 -4.28 19.64
C THR A 266 -31.82 -3.49 18.52
N GLY A 267 -31.38 -2.25 18.27
CA GLY A 267 -31.84 -1.42 17.17
C GLY A 267 -31.57 -2.08 15.82
N PHE A 268 -30.37 -2.61 15.62
CA PHE A 268 -29.96 -3.20 14.35
C PHE A 268 -30.72 -4.50 14.08
N ARG A 269 -30.92 -5.34 15.11
CA ARG A 269 -31.81 -6.50 15.02
C ARG A 269 -33.24 -6.10 14.64
N ARG A 270 -33.78 -5.03 15.23
CA ARG A 270 -35.13 -4.53 14.91
C ARG A 270 -35.21 -4.02 13.48
N PHE A 271 -34.17 -3.32 13.00
CA PHE A 271 -34.05 -2.92 11.60
C PHE A 271 -34.09 -4.13 10.66
N LEU A 272 -33.24 -5.15 10.88
CA LEU A 272 -33.23 -6.36 10.05
C LEU A 272 -34.58 -7.08 10.07
N ALA A 273 -35.23 -7.16 11.24
CA ALA A 273 -36.57 -7.75 11.36
C ALA A 273 -37.65 -6.94 10.62
N ALA A 274 -37.59 -5.61 10.65
CA ALA A 274 -38.49 -4.76 9.89
C ALA A 274 -38.25 -4.88 8.38
N ALA A 275 -37.00 -4.89 7.94
CA ALA A 275 -36.64 -5.03 6.52
C ALA A 275 -37.06 -6.40 5.95
N THR A 276 -36.73 -7.48 6.66
CA THR A 276 -37.17 -8.84 6.26
C THR A 276 -38.67 -9.00 6.36
N GLY A 277 -39.33 -8.46 7.39
CA GLY A 277 -40.79 -8.47 7.50
C GLY A 277 -41.49 -7.69 6.37
N ALA A 278 -40.83 -6.64 5.86
CA ALA A 278 -41.28 -5.90 4.67
C ALA A 278 -40.98 -6.64 3.35
N GLY A 279 -40.38 -7.82 3.41
CA GLY A 279 -40.03 -8.61 2.25
C GLY A 279 -38.85 -8.06 1.46
N ALA A 280 -37.94 -7.29 2.08
CA ALA A 280 -36.73 -6.76 1.47
C ALA A 280 -35.56 -7.76 1.52
N PHE A 281 -34.64 -7.64 0.57
CA PHE A 281 -33.38 -8.37 0.53
C PHE A 281 -32.26 -7.46 1.04
N VAL A 282 -31.63 -7.83 2.16
CA VAL A 282 -30.59 -7.01 2.80
C VAL A 282 -29.24 -7.68 2.63
N VAL A 283 -28.28 -6.96 2.06
CA VAL A 283 -26.89 -7.39 1.90
C VAL A 283 -26.02 -6.64 2.90
N LEU A 284 -25.35 -7.37 3.78
CA LEU A 284 -24.39 -6.86 4.76
C LEU A 284 -22.98 -7.17 4.28
N ALA A 285 -22.21 -6.18 3.85
CA ALA A 285 -20.85 -6.36 3.34
C ALA A 285 -19.79 -5.76 4.27
N GLY A 286 -18.67 -6.48 4.41
CA GLY A 286 -17.54 -6.05 5.24
C GLY A 286 -16.50 -7.17 5.45
N LEU A 287 -15.55 -6.96 6.36
CA LEU A 287 -14.55 -7.98 6.72
C LEU A 287 -15.14 -9.17 7.50
N PRO A 288 -14.56 -10.38 7.43
CA PRO A 288 -15.06 -11.53 8.20
C PRO A 288 -15.21 -11.29 9.70
N SER A 289 -14.41 -10.37 10.26
CA SER A 289 -14.44 -9.96 11.66
C SER A 289 -15.72 -9.22 12.06
N PHE A 290 -16.40 -8.50 11.16
CA PHE A 290 -17.63 -7.77 11.53
C PHE A 290 -18.72 -8.75 11.97
N VAL A 291 -18.88 -9.88 11.26
CA VAL A 291 -19.88 -10.91 11.60
C VAL A 291 -19.60 -11.51 12.98
N GLN A 292 -18.31 -11.61 13.34
CA GLN A 292 -17.87 -12.09 14.64
C GLN A 292 -18.11 -11.06 15.75
N ALA A 293 -17.99 -9.77 15.44
CA ALA A 293 -18.29 -8.66 16.36
C ALA A 293 -19.79 -8.52 16.65
N LEU A 294 -20.66 -8.94 15.72
CA LEU A 294 -22.11 -8.91 15.92
C LEU A 294 -22.55 -9.87 17.04
N PRO A 295 -23.43 -9.42 17.97
CA PRO A 295 -24.05 -10.32 18.95
C PRO A 295 -24.86 -11.43 18.29
N ASN A 296 -24.94 -12.60 18.95
CA ASN A 296 -25.66 -13.78 18.44
C ASN A 296 -27.09 -13.45 17.98
N GLN A 297 -27.80 -12.59 18.73
CA GLN A 297 -29.18 -12.19 18.42
C GLN A 297 -29.33 -11.47 17.06
N VAL A 298 -28.27 -10.84 16.55
CA VAL A 298 -28.21 -10.25 15.21
C VAL A 298 -27.73 -11.30 14.21
N ARG A 299 -26.69 -12.06 14.56
CA ARG A 299 -26.11 -13.09 13.69
C ARG A 299 -27.13 -14.16 13.29
N ASP A 300 -28.00 -14.56 14.20
CA ASP A 300 -29.08 -15.54 13.96
C ASP A 300 -30.12 -15.05 12.94
N ARG A 301 -30.11 -13.76 12.58
CA ARG A 301 -30.96 -13.18 11.51
C ARG A 301 -30.31 -13.17 10.15
N ILE A 302 -29.01 -13.46 10.07
CA ILE A 302 -28.29 -13.59 8.81
C ILE A 302 -28.60 -14.99 8.27
N GLY A 303 -29.29 -15.06 7.14
CA GLY A 303 -29.70 -16.34 6.55
C GLY A 303 -28.51 -17.08 5.95
N GLU A 304 -27.71 -16.40 5.14
CA GLU A 304 -26.55 -16.98 4.49
C GLU A 304 -25.33 -16.04 4.56
N ILE A 305 -24.13 -16.63 4.70
CA ILE A 305 -22.87 -15.90 4.72
C ILE A 305 -22.04 -16.36 3.52
N GLN A 306 -21.90 -15.48 2.52
CA GLN A 306 -21.04 -15.70 1.37
C GLN A 306 -19.65 -15.15 1.63
N ARG A 307 -18.64 -15.97 1.35
CA ARG A 307 -17.23 -15.59 1.48
C ARG A 307 -16.63 -15.40 0.10
N THR A 308 -16.38 -14.15 -0.24
CA THR A 308 -15.56 -13.80 -1.41
C THR A 308 -14.12 -14.21 -1.16
N ALA A 309 -13.52 -14.86 -2.15
CA ALA A 309 -12.14 -15.30 -2.14
C ALA A 309 -11.38 -14.60 -3.26
N PRO A 310 -10.04 -14.47 -3.14
CA PRO A 310 -9.21 -14.06 -4.27
C PRO A 310 -9.46 -14.93 -5.51
N PHE A 311 -9.29 -14.34 -6.69
CA PHE A 311 -9.47 -15.00 -7.97
C PHE A 311 -8.36 -16.00 -8.22
N ARG A 312 -8.72 -17.14 -8.80
CA ARG A 312 -7.76 -18.12 -9.33
C ARG A 312 -7.44 -17.80 -10.79
N ASP A 313 -6.40 -18.41 -11.33
CA ASP A 313 -5.82 -18.09 -12.66
C ASP A 313 -6.86 -17.98 -13.78
N GLY A 314 -7.84 -18.90 -13.83
CA GLY A 314 -8.93 -18.84 -14.83
C GLY A 314 -9.82 -17.61 -14.68
N GLN A 315 -10.11 -17.19 -13.45
CA GLN A 315 -10.95 -16.03 -13.14
C GLN A 315 -10.23 -14.71 -13.40
N VAL A 316 -8.89 -14.69 -13.31
CA VAL A 316 -8.07 -13.53 -13.70
C VAL A 316 -8.13 -13.31 -15.20
N ALA A 317 -8.03 -14.39 -15.99
CA ALA A 317 -8.21 -14.32 -17.44
C ALA A 317 -9.62 -13.86 -17.82
N ASP A 318 -10.66 -14.39 -17.15
CA ASP A 318 -12.04 -13.95 -17.35
C ASP A 318 -12.22 -12.46 -17.02
N LEU A 319 -11.62 -11.97 -15.93
CA LEU A 319 -11.67 -10.56 -15.54
C LEU A 319 -11.07 -9.65 -16.60
N VAL A 320 -9.91 -10.04 -17.13
CA VAL A 320 -9.21 -9.26 -18.16
C VAL A 320 -9.96 -9.32 -19.49
N ALA A 321 -10.46 -10.50 -19.89
CA ALA A 321 -11.23 -10.68 -21.11
C ALA A 321 -12.55 -9.91 -21.11
N ALA A 322 -13.26 -9.86 -19.97
CA ALA A 322 -14.50 -9.10 -19.82
C ALA A 322 -14.31 -7.59 -20.00
N ARG A 323 -13.11 -7.07 -19.70
CA ARG A 323 -12.78 -5.63 -19.82
C ARG A 323 -12.08 -5.31 -21.13
N SER A 324 -11.27 -6.23 -21.65
CA SER A 324 -10.53 -6.09 -22.89
C SER A 324 -10.61 -7.39 -23.69
N PRO A 325 -11.64 -7.58 -24.52
CA PRO A 325 -11.80 -8.81 -25.30
C PRO A 325 -10.66 -9.09 -26.28
N ALA A 326 -9.96 -8.04 -26.72
CA ALA A 326 -8.75 -8.11 -27.55
C ALA A 326 -7.45 -8.00 -26.72
N SER A 327 -7.50 -8.47 -25.47
CA SER A 327 -6.43 -8.39 -24.46
C SER A 327 -5.05 -8.67 -25.06
N PRO A 328 -4.06 -7.75 -24.92
CA PRO A 328 -2.69 -7.99 -25.37
C PRO A 328 -1.91 -8.92 -24.43
N PHE A 329 -2.53 -9.46 -23.39
CA PHE A 329 -1.87 -10.28 -22.38
C PHE A 329 -1.80 -11.73 -22.84
N ASP A 330 -0.60 -12.32 -22.77
CA ASP A 330 -0.46 -13.75 -22.91
C ASP A 330 -0.88 -14.49 -21.61
N ARG A 331 -0.92 -15.83 -21.68
CA ARG A 331 -1.35 -16.66 -20.54
C ARG A 331 -0.37 -16.62 -19.37
N GLU A 332 0.92 -16.49 -19.65
CA GLU A 332 1.97 -16.50 -18.62
C GLU A 332 1.99 -15.16 -17.87
N ALA A 333 1.76 -14.05 -18.57
CA ALA A 333 1.58 -12.73 -18.01
C ALA A 333 0.38 -12.67 -17.06
N LEU A 334 -0.75 -13.29 -17.44
CA LEU A 334 -1.93 -13.33 -16.57
C LEU A 334 -1.70 -14.19 -15.31
N ALA A 335 -0.95 -15.28 -15.42
CA ALA A 335 -0.54 -16.08 -14.27
C ALA A 335 0.38 -15.27 -13.34
N GLU A 336 1.39 -14.60 -13.89
CA GLU A 336 2.29 -13.74 -13.10
C GLU A 336 1.53 -12.58 -12.43
N VAL A 337 0.56 -11.97 -13.13
CA VAL A 337 -0.33 -10.95 -12.53
C VAL A 337 -1.14 -11.54 -11.38
N ALA A 338 -1.68 -12.76 -11.51
CA ALA A 338 -2.39 -13.43 -10.45
C ALA A 338 -1.50 -13.66 -9.23
N ASP A 339 -0.27 -14.15 -9.44
CA ASP A 339 0.70 -14.45 -8.39
C ASP A 339 1.15 -13.21 -7.62
N LEU A 340 1.47 -12.12 -8.35
CA LEU A 340 1.94 -10.85 -7.78
C LEU A 340 0.84 -10.08 -7.03
N THR A 341 -0.42 -10.35 -7.36
CA THR A 341 -1.57 -9.68 -6.73
C THR A 341 -2.31 -10.58 -5.75
N ALA A 342 -1.79 -11.79 -5.51
CA ALA A 342 -2.44 -12.84 -4.72
C ALA A 342 -3.89 -13.11 -5.16
N GLY A 343 -4.19 -12.91 -6.45
CA GLY A 343 -5.53 -13.05 -7.01
C GLY A 343 -6.51 -11.94 -6.60
N ILE A 344 -6.10 -10.86 -5.94
CA ILE A 344 -7.00 -9.80 -5.46
C ILE A 344 -7.50 -8.97 -6.65
N PRO A 345 -8.81 -9.00 -7.00
CA PRO A 345 -9.34 -8.31 -8.19
C PRO A 345 -8.95 -6.84 -8.31
N ARG A 346 -8.97 -6.10 -7.20
CA ARG A 346 -8.60 -4.67 -7.19
C ARG A 346 -7.14 -4.45 -7.55
N ALA A 347 -6.24 -5.30 -7.04
CA ALA A 347 -4.81 -5.24 -7.34
C ALA A 347 -4.54 -5.68 -8.79
N ILE A 348 -5.23 -6.73 -9.27
CA ILE A 348 -5.19 -7.16 -10.68
C ILE A 348 -5.54 -6.00 -11.61
N LEU A 349 -6.68 -5.32 -11.39
CA LEU A 349 -7.11 -4.23 -12.26
C LEU A 349 -6.14 -3.05 -12.25
N ARG A 350 -5.55 -2.71 -11.09
CA ARG A 350 -4.52 -1.68 -10.98
C ARG A 350 -3.27 -2.04 -11.78
N LEU A 351 -2.78 -3.26 -11.62
CA LEU A 351 -1.59 -3.74 -12.32
C LEU A 351 -1.84 -3.85 -13.84
N CYS A 352 -2.98 -4.41 -14.28
CA CYS A 352 -3.36 -4.48 -15.69
C CYS A 352 -3.48 -3.10 -16.33
N ARG A 353 -4.06 -2.12 -15.62
CA ARG A 353 -4.14 -0.74 -16.10
C ARG A 353 -2.77 -0.14 -16.34
N ARG A 354 -1.83 -0.37 -15.42
CA ARG A 354 -0.44 0.09 -15.53
C ARG A 354 0.28 -0.61 -16.68
N LEU A 355 0.11 -1.92 -16.81
CA LEU A 355 0.67 -2.69 -17.91
C LEU A 355 0.18 -2.19 -19.27
N MET A 356 -1.09 -1.77 -19.37
CA MET A 356 -1.62 -1.11 -20.56
C MET A 356 -1.07 0.31 -20.79
N ARG A 357 -0.40 0.95 -19.83
CA ARG A 357 0.30 2.23 -20.05
C ARG A 357 1.75 2.02 -20.45
N VAL A 358 2.43 1.07 -19.80
CA VAL A 358 3.84 0.74 -20.03
C VAL A 358 4.03 -0.06 -21.31
N GLY A 359 3.15 -1.03 -21.58
CA GLY A 359 3.20 -1.95 -22.72
C GLY A 359 2.45 -1.50 -23.97
N ALA A 360 1.74 -0.35 -23.96
CA ALA A 360 0.96 0.13 -25.10
C ALA A 360 1.78 0.84 -26.19
N GLY A 361 2.89 0.23 -26.60
CA GLY A 361 3.35 0.41 -27.97
C GLY A 361 2.28 -0.14 -28.95
N PRO A 362 2.15 0.39 -30.18
CA PRO A 362 1.17 -0.11 -31.13
C PRO A 362 1.48 -1.56 -31.52
N GLY A 363 0.71 -2.51 -30.94
CA GLY A 363 0.79 -3.95 -31.24
C GLY A 363 1.66 -4.80 -30.29
N GLY A 364 2.13 -4.24 -29.17
CA GLY A 364 2.93 -5.00 -28.19
C GLY A 364 2.10 -6.02 -27.41
N THR A 365 2.55 -7.26 -27.36
CA THR A 365 2.05 -8.28 -26.42
C THR A 365 2.65 -8.03 -25.04
N ILE A 366 1.81 -8.11 -24.00
CA ILE A 366 2.22 -8.02 -22.61
C ILE A 366 2.60 -9.43 -22.17
N ASP A 367 3.90 -9.65 -22.02
CA ASP A 367 4.51 -10.89 -21.58
C ASP A 367 4.93 -10.82 -20.10
N ARG A 368 5.41 -11.95 -19.58
CA ARG A 368 5.88 -12.08 -18.18
C ARG A 368 6.98 -11.07 -17.82
N GLU A 369 7.89 -10.78 -18.74
CA GLU A 369 9.01 -9.85 -18.49
C GLU A 369 8.49 -8.41 -18.33
N THR A 370 7.54 -8.02 -19.18
CA THR A 370 6.84 -6.73 -19.09
C THR A 370 6.09 -6.59 -17.77
N VAL A 371 5.43 -7.67 -17.31
CA VAL A 371 4.76 -7.71 -15.99
C VAL A 371 5.74 -7.40 -14.86
N ARG A 372 6.89 -8.09 -14.84
CA ARG A 372 7.92 -7.90 -13.81
C ARG A 372 8.56 -6.52 -13.85
N ALA A 373 8.87 -6.02 -15.05
CA ALA A 373 9.43 -4.68 -15.21
C ALA A 373 8.46 -3.61 -14.67
N ALA A 374 7.18 -3.72 -15.00
CA ALA A 374 6.15 -2.79 -14.50
C ALA A 374 5.92 -2.93 -12.98
N ALA A 375 6.00 -4.15 -12.44
CA ALA A 375 5.89 -4.43 -11.01
C ALA A 375 7.06 -3.83 -10.22
N ARG A 376 8.30 -3.92 -10.73
CA ARG A 376 9.49 -3.30 -10.09
C ARG A 376 9.35 -1.79 -9.98
N GLN A 377 8.85 -1.15 -11.04
CA GLN A 377 8.59 0.30 -11.04
C GLN A 377 7.36 0.67 -10.17
N TYR A 378 6.58 -0.29 -9.66
CA TYR A 378 5.34 -0.03 -8.91
C TYR A 378 5.57 0.80 -7.64
N VAL A 379 6.70 0.58 -6.96
CA VAL A 379 7.08 1.31 -5.74
C VAL A 379 7.45 2.76 -6.01
N GLU A 380 7.93 3.11 -7.21
CA GLU A 380 8.31 4.49 -7.53
C GLU A 380 7.12 5.48 -7.52
N GLU A 381 5.87 4.98 -7.54
CA GLU A 381 4.65 5.80 -7.44
C GLU A 381 4.04 5.82 -6.01
N GLN A 382 4.35 4.84 -5.15
CA GLN A 382 3.98 4.90 -3.73
C GLN A 382 5.14 5.48 -2.94
N ASP A 383 4.98 6.72 -2.50
CA ASP A 383 5.98 7.40 -1.70
C ASP A 383 6.24 6.62 -0.40
N ARG A 384 7.42 6.03 -0.29
CA ARG A 384 7.86 5.29 0.90
C ARG A 384 7.77 6.19 2.13
N GLU A 385 8.09 7.47 1.99
CA GLU A 385 8.00 8.47 3.05
C GLU A 385 6.55 8.60 3.53
N SER A 386 5.58 8.65 2.61
CA SER A 386 4.16 8.64 2.96
C SER A 386 3.73 7.39 3.72
N VAL A 387 4.27 6.19 3.43
CA VAL A 387 3.92 4.97 4.18
C VAL A 387 4.55 4.99 5.57
N VAL A 388 5.80 5.46 5.70
CA VAL A 388 6.49 5.65 6.98
C VAL A 388 5.70 6.65 7.85
N ASP A 389 5.25 7.77 7.29
CA ASP A 389 4.39 8.74 7.98
C ASP A 389 3.06 8.14 8.43
N GLU A 390 2.43 7.31 7.58
CA GLU A 390 1.20 6.60 7.95
C GLU A 390 1.43 5.60 9.09
N ILE A 391 2.57 4.91 9.12
CA ILE A 391 2.96 4.01 10.22
C ILE A 391 3.18 4.82 11.50
N ALA A 392 3.97 5.89 11.45
CA ALA A 392 4.22 6.77 12.59
C ALA A 392 2.91 7.32 13.17
N ARG A 393 1.98 7.76 12.31
CA ARG A 393 0.63 8.16 12.72
C ARG A 393 -0.12 7.03 13.41
N ALA A 394 -0.07 5.81 12.89
CA ALA A 394 -0.70 4.65 13.52
C ALA A 394 -0.17 4.36 14.92
N LEU A 395 1.15 4.44 15.11
CA LEU A 395 1.77 4.23 16.41
C LEU A 395 1.37 5.33 17.41
N ASN A 396 1.35 6.58 16.97
CA ASN A 396 0.93 7.73 17.76
C ASN A 396 -0.55 7.68 18.17
N GLU A 397 -1.45 7.32 17.25
CA GLU A 397 -2.89 7.19 17.53
C GLU A 397 -3.19 6.13 18.60
N ASN A 398 -2.38 5.08 18.67
CA ASN A 398 -2.50 4.04 19.70
C ASN A 398 -1.67 4.32 20.97
N SER A 399 -0.98 5.47 21.04
CA SER A 399 -0.14 5.89 22.17
C SER A 399 0.97 4.87 22.52
N TRP A 400 1.53 4.18 21.53
CA TRP A 400 2.70 3.33 21.73
C TRP A 400 3.96 4.19 21.70
N ALA A 401 4.86 4.00 22.67
CA ALA A 401 6.19 4.60 22.62
C ALA A 401 7.03 3.84 21.59
N TYR A 402 7.63 4.57 20.66
CA TYR A 402 8.48 3.99 19.61
C TYR A 402 9.72 4.85 19.38
N GLU A 403 10.78 4.22 18.87
CA GLU A 403 11.98 4.87 18.37
C GLU A 403 12.07 4.67 16.85
N ASP A 404 12.34 5.75 16.12
CA ASP A 404 12.55 5.76 14.66
C ASP A 404 14.01 5.45 14.32
N ASP A 405 14.23 4.79 13.18
CA ASP A 405 15.56 4.48 12.62
C ASP A 405 16.52 3.82 13.65
N TYR A 406 16.02 2.78 14.33
CA TYR A 406 16.71 2.12 15.43
C TYR A 406 17.71 1.05 14.97
N TYR A 407 18.82 0.94 15.70
CA TYR A 407 19.88 -0.05 15.45
C TYR A 407 20.09 -0.90 16.73
N PRO A 408 19.56 -2.13 16.80
CA PRO A 408 19.80 -3.03 17.93
C PRO A 408 21.24 -3.56 17.98
N GLY A 409 21.97 -3.50 16.86
CA GLY A 409 23.34 -3.99 16.71
C GLY A 409 24.28 -2.99 16.03
N GLU A 410 25.57 -3.32 15.97
CA GLU A 410 26.61 -2.43 15.40
C GLU A 410 26.67 -2.47 13.86
N SER A 411 25.91 -3.35 13.21
CA SER A 411 25.89 -3.48 11.75
C SER A 411 24.81 -2.62 11.11
N GLN A 412 25.08 -2.12 9.90
CA GLN A 412 24.06 -1.48 9.06
C GLN A 412 22.92 -2.45 8.68
N ALA A 413 23.20 -3.77 8.66
CA ALA A 413 22.18 -4.79 8.47
C ALA A 413 21.21 -4.93 9.66
N SER A 414 21.56 -4.33 10.80
CA SER A 414 20.74 -4.29 12.01
C SER A 414 19.80 -3.09 12.03
N HIS A 415 19.61 -2.37 10.91
CA HIS A 415 18.67 -1.26 10.85
C HIS A 415 17.19 -1.72 10.91
N VAL A 416 16.40 -1.08 11.76
CA VAL A 416 14.95 -1.25 11.89
C VAL A 416 14.28 0.11 11.72
N ASP A 417 13.23 0.19 10.90
CA ASP A 417 12.53 1.45 10.62
C ASP A 417 11.76 1.97 11.86
N PHE A 418 11.09 1.08 12.61
CA PHE A 418 10.49 1.44 13.93
C PHE A 418 10.74 0.38 15.00
N TRP A 419 11.05 0.81 16.21
CA TRP A 419 11.27 -0.04 17.37
C TRP A 419 10.30 0.26 18.51
N ILE A 420 9.60 -0.76 18.99
CA ILE A 420 8.61 -0.62 20.07
C ILE A 420 8.98 -1.56 21.21
N GLU A 421 9.31 -1.01 22.38
CA GLU A 421 9.62 -1.81 23.56
C GLU A 421 8.34 -2.39 24.19
N ALA A 422 8.38 -3.68 24.52
CA ALA A 422 7.30 -4.43 25.12
C ALA A 422 7.67 -4.90 26.53
N GLY A 423 7.67 -3.96 27.49
CA GLY A 423 7.94 -4.23 28.91
C GLY A 423 9.43 -4.27 29.28
N ASP A 424 9.72 -4.64 30.53
CA ASP A 424 11.05 -4.45 31.15
C ASP A 424 12.08 -5.56 30.81
N ASP A 425 11.66 -6.66 30.18
CA ASP A 425 12.50 -7.84 29.91
C ASP A 425 13.28 -7.75 28.59
N GLY A 426 13.29 -6.58 27.94
CA GLY A 426 13.97 -6.36 26.64
C GLY A 426 13.26 -7.03 25.46
N ALA A 427 11.98 -7.41 25.62
CA ALA A 427 11.14 -7.83 24.50
C ALA A 427 10.73 -6.60 23.69
N ALA A 428 10.70 -6.72 22.36
CA ALA A 428 10.37 -5.61 21.49
C ALA A 428 9.66 -6.07 20.21
N CYS A 429 8.96 -5.14 19.57
CA CYS A 429 8.43 -5.30 18.23
C CYS A 429 9.24 -4.42 17.27
N ALA A 430 9.91 -5.05 16.31
CA ALA A 430 10.63 -4.39 15.23
C ALA A 430 9.77 -4.33 13.98
N ILE A 431 9.54 -3.13 13.45
CA ILE A 431 8.83 -2.92 12.18
C ILE A 431 9.85 -2.64 11.07
N LEU A 432 9.80 -3.45 10.02
CA LEU A 432 10.67 -3.34 8.85
C LEU A 432 9.84 -2.88 7.66
N VAL A 433 10.19 -1.74 7.09
CA VAL A 433 9.58 -1.22 5.86
C VAL A 433 10.44 -1.68 4.68
N VAL A 434 9.84 -2.51 3.84
CA VAL A 434 10.47 -3.11 2.66
C VAL A 434 9.75 -2.67 1.40
N ASP A 435 10.47 -2.60 0.28
CA ASP A 435 9.91 -2.19 -1.00
C ASP A 435 9.18 -3.39 -1.64
N ASN A 436 9.34 -3.63 -2.94
CA ASN A 436 8.76 -4.80 -3.58
C ASN A 436 9.53 -6.07 -3.18
N VAL A 437 8.82 -7.18 -2.98
CA VAL A 437 9.43 -8.52 -2.85
C VAL A 437 8.81 -9.43 -3.90
N LEU A 438 9.44 -9.45 -5.08
CA LEU A 438 8.88 -10.09 -6.29
C LEU A 438 9.52 -11.45 -6.57
N ASP A 439 10.81 -11.59 -6.32
CA ASP A 439 11.58 -12.78 -6.67
C ASP A 439 12.35 -13.38 -5.49
N ALA A 440 13.02 -14.50 -5.76
CA ALA A 440 13.77 -15.24 -4.75
C ALA A 440 15.00 -14.46 -4.23
N ASP A 441 15.54 -13.54 -5.03
CA ASP A 441 16.69 -12.73 -4.64
C ASP A 441 16.24 -11.64 -3.66
N ASP A 442 15.12 -10.96 -3.93
CA ASP A 442 14.49 -10.01 -3.01
C ASP A 442 14.18 -10.69 -1.66
N LEU A 443 13.55 -11.87 -1.70
CA LEU A 443 13.23 -12.65 -0.51
C LEU A 443 14.50 -13.06 0.27
N THR A 444 15.58 -13.41 -0.44
CA THR A 444 16.85 -13.79 0.19
C THR A 444 17.52 -12.60 0.87
N ALA A 445 17.44 -11.41 0.27
CA ALA A 445 17.95 -10.18 0.88
C ALA A 445 17.22 -9.86 2.19
N GLU A 446 15.88 -9.88 2.18
CA GLU A 446 15.08 -9.62 3.38
C GLU A 446 15.26 -10.70 4.45
N ARG A 447 15.36 -11.96 4.03
CA ARG A 447 15.65 -13.07 4.95
C ARG A 447 16.99 -12.88 5.66
N ARG A 448 18.05 -12.49 4.94
CA ARG A 448 19.37 -12.22 5.55
C ARG A 448 19.30 -11.06 6.54
N ARG A 449 18.56 -9.99 6.22
CA ARG A 449 18.33 -8.85 7.12
C ARG A 449 17.64 -9.28 8.42
N ILE A 450 16.53 -10.02 8.31
CA ILE A 450 15.77 -10.52 9.47
C ILE A 450 16.60 -11.48 10.32
N ILE A 451 17.35 -12.41 9.71
CA ILE A 451 18.23 -13.33 10.44
C ILE A 451 19.37 -12.57 11.14
N GLY A 452 19.92 -11.53 10.52
CA GLY A 452 20.92 -10.66 11.13
C GLY A 452 20.37 -9.97 12.37
N LEU A 453 19.22 -9.32 12.23
CA LEU A 453 18.52 -8.64 13.33
C LEU A 453 18.18 -9.58 14.49
N ALA A 454 17.70 -10.79 14.20
CA ALA A 454 17.34 -11.78 15.22
C ALA A 454 18.56 -12.28 16.03
N LYS A 455 19.79 -12.12 15.52
CA LYS A 455 21.02 -12.43 16.27
C LYS A 455 21.34 -11.33 17.28
N ASP A 456 21.15 -10.07 16.90
CA ASP A 456 21.47 -8.91 17.74
C ASP A 456 20.38 -8.66 18.79
N ALA A 457 19.11 -8.96 18.46
CA ALA A 457 17.98 -8.80 19.36
C ALA A 457 17.12 -10.09 19.44
N PRO A 458 17.45 -11.02 20.36
CA PRO A 458 16.85 -12.36 20.40
C PRO A 458 15.42 -12.42 20.97
N LEU A 459 14.93 -11.35 21.63
CA LEU A 459 13.58 -11.27 22.21
C LEU A 459 12.63 -10.40 21.37
N THR A 460 12.96 -10.20 20.09
CA THR A 460 12.21 -9.31 19.20
C THR A 460 11.28 -10.08 18.26
N GLU A 461 10.02 -9.64 18.18
CA GLU A 461 9.10 -10.06 17.11
C GLU A 461 9.16 -9.06 15.95
N PHE A 462 9.09 -9.58 14.72
CA PHE A 462 9.22 -8.78 13.50
C PHE A 462 7.88 -8.60 12.81
N LEU A 463 7.57 -7.36 12.44
CA LEU A 463 6.49 -6.99 11.54
C LEU A 463 7.09 -6.44 10.24
N VAL A 464 6.83 -7.11 9.12
CA VAL A 464 7.27 -6.64 7.80
C VAL A 464 6.13 -5.88 7.14
N VAL A 465 6.37 -4.63 6.76
CA VAL A 465 5.44 -3.79 6.01
C VAL A 465 6.00 -3.58 4.60
N VAL A 466 5.29 -4.08 3.59
CA VAL A 466 5.68 -4.06 2.18
C VAL A 466 5.02 -2.85 1.51
N VAL A 467 5.79 -1.89 1.02
CA VAL A 467 5.28 -0.67 0.35
C VAL A 467 4.63 -1.00 -1.00
N GLY A 468 5.12 -2.03 -1.68
CA GLY A 468 4.70 -2.41 -3.03
C GLY A 468 3.99 -3.76 -3.14
N LEU A 469 4.38 -4.55 -4.14
CA LEU A 469 3.84 -5.88 -4.40
C LEU A 469 4.62 -6.95 -3.64
N LEU A 470 3.89 -7.94 -3.12
CA LEU A 470 4.43 -9.10 -2.43
C LEU A 470 3.99 -10.36 -3.16
N ALA A 471 4.94 -11.11 -3.72
CA ALA A 471 4.63 -12.40 -4.33
C ALA A 471 4.09 -13.38 -3.28
N SER A 472 3.10 -14.20 -3.67
CA SER A 472 2.42 -15.14 -2.75
C SER A 472 3.40 -16.12 -2.06
N ASP A 473 4.41 -16.60 -2.80
CA ASP A 473 5.47 -17.46 -2.26
C ASP A 473 6.36 -16.74 -1.24
N ALA A 474 6.67 -15.46 -1.51
CA ALA A 474 7.42 -14.61 -0.60
C ALA A 474 6.64 -14.31 0.68
N GLN A 475 5.33 -14.06 0.58
CA GLN A 475 4.45 -13.91 1.74
C GLN A 475 4.49 -15.17 2.63
N ALA A 476 4.31 -16.36 2.04
CA ALA A 476 4.35 -17.61 2.79
C ALA A 476 5.73 -17.86 3.44
N ALA A 477 6.82 -17.50 2.76
CA ALA A 477 8.17 -17.62 3.30
C ALA A 477 8.44 -16.63 4.44
N LEU A 478 8.05 -15.36 4.29
CA LEU A 478 8.21 -14.33 5.32
C LEU A 478 7.35 -14.63 6.56
N THR A 479 6.09 -15.03 6.39
CA THR A 479 5.23 -15.44 7.53
C THR A 479 5.83 -16.59 8.32
N ARG A 480 6.45 -17.58 7.65
CA ARG A 480 7.15 -18.67 8.34
C ARG A 480 8.40 -18.20 9.08
N LEU A 481 9.05 -17.14 8.60
CA LEU A 481 10.27 -16.59 9.19
C LEU A 481 9.97 -15.70 10.41
N THR A 482 8.99 -14.81 10.29
CA THR A 482 8.65 -13.82 11.33
C THR A 482 7.58 -14.31 12.30
N GLY A 483 6.79 -15.33 11.92
CA GLY A 483 5.62 -15.79 12.69
C GLY A 483 4.41 -14.86 12.61
N THR A 484 4.49 -13.80 11.81
CA THR A 484 3.42 -12.82 11.58
C THR A 484 3.27 -12.58 10.09
N GLU A 485 2.03 -12.47 9.64
CA GLU A 485 1.75 -12.18 8.23
C GLU A 485 2.24 -10.77 7.86
N PRO A 486 3.03 -10.60 6.77
CA PRO A 486 3.44 -9.29 6.29
C PRO A 486 2.26 -8.40 5.93
N VAL A 487 2.36 -7.11 6.22
CA VAL A 487 1.32 -6.12 5.88
C VAL A 487 1.69 -5.45 4.57
N VAL A 488 0.84 -5.57 3.54
CA VAL A 488 1.02 -4.86 2.26
C VAL A 488 0.37 -3.47 2.37
N ALA A 489 1.15 -2.42 2.17
CA ALA A 489 0.75 -1.03 2.35
C ALA A 489 -0.31 -0.62 1.32
N ASN A 490 -1.55 -0.49 1.79
CA ASN A 490 -2.67 0.00 0.98
C ASN A 490 -3.05 1.42 1.43
N ALA A 491 -3.03 2.37 0.49
CA ALA A 491 -3.42 3.75 0.75
C ALA A 491 -4.76 3.84 1.51
N GLY A 492 -4.75 4.51 2.66
CA GLY A 492 -5.92 4.72 3.52
C GLY A 492 -6.23 3.60 4.52
N ARG A 493 -5.48 2.48 4.51
CA ARG A 493 -5.64 1.40 5.50
C ARG A 493 -4.36 1.01 6.24
N VAL A 494 -3.19 1.52 5.83
CA VAL A 494 -1.91 1.25 6.50
C VAL A 494 -2.05 1.45 8.02
N VAL A 495 -2.67 2.56 8.43
CA VAL A 495 -2.91 2.87 9.84
C VAL A 495 -3.66 1.75 10.57
N ALA A 496 -4.78 1.29 10.03
CA ALA A 496 -5.62 0.28 10.67
C ALA A 496 -4.95 -1.11 10.68
N ASP A 497 -4.32 -1.49 9.57
CA ASP A 497 -3.72 -2.81 9.41
C ASP A 497 -2.45 -2.95 10.26
N VAL A 498 -1.59 -1.92 10.28
CA VAL A 498 -0.40 -1.86 11.15
C VAL A 498 -0.81 -1.83 12.62
N SER A 499 -1.81 -1.02 12.99
CA SER A 499 -2.32 -1.00 14.37
C SER A 499 -2.81 -2.38 14.82
N ALA A 500 -3.55 -3.10 13.97
CA ALA A 500 -4.03 -4.44 14.29
C ALA A 500 -2.88 -5.44 14.46
N ALA A 501 -1.88 -5.39 13.57
CA ALA A 501 -0.73 -6.27 13.59
C ALA A 501 0.16 -6.03 14.82
N VAL A 502 0.52 -4.76 15.10
CA VAL A 502 1.32 -4.37 16.27
C VAL A 502 0.61 -4.75 17.57
N ARG A 503 -0.70 -4.49 17.68
CA ARG A 503 -1.48 -4.88 18.87
C ARG A 503 -1.46 -6.39 19.11
N THR A 504 -1.52 -7.18 18.03
CA THR A 504 -1.43 -8.65 18.11
C THR A 504 -0.07 -9.09 18.62
N ILE A 505 1.01 -8.52 18.07
CA ILE A 505 2.39 -8.79 18.49
C ILE A 505 2.61 -8.40 19.95
N LEU A 506 2.31 -7.15 20.32
CA LEU A 506 2.46 -6.65 21.69
C LEU A 506 1.60 -7.45 22.69
N GLY A 507 0.40 -7.89 22.28
CA GLY A 507 -0.45 -8.77 23.08
C GLY A 507 0.22 -10.12 23.37
N ARG A 508 0.84 -10.75 22.37
CA ARG A 508 1.60 -12.00 22.54
C ARG A 508 2.81 -11.80 23.45
N LEU A 509 3.62 -10.78 23.20
CA LEU A 509 4.79 -10.43 24.01
C LEU A 509 4.40 -10.18 25.48
N SER A 510 3.31 -9.45 25.71
CA SER A 510 2.79 -9.16 27.06
C SER A 510 2.19 -10.40 27.76
N SER A 511 1.59 -11.32 27.02
CA SER A 511 1.00 -12.56 27.57
C SER A 511 2.05 -13.59 27.98
N SER A 512 3.16 -13.66 27.22
CA SER A 512 4.33 -14.50 27.51
C SER A 512 4.97 -14.17 28.87
N ALA A 513 4.84 -12.92 29.32
CA ALA A 513 5.33 -12.49 30.63
C ALA A 513 4.50 -13.00 31.82
N ARG A 514 3.23 -13.41 31.64
CA ARG A 514 2.29 -13.63 32.77
C ARG A 514 1.87 -15.08 33.04
N ASP A 515 2.03 -16.03 32.10
CA ASP A 515 1.51 -17.40 32.28
C ASP A 515 2.59 -18.50 32.06
N PRO A 516 2.92 -19.33 33.07
CA PRO A 516 3.99 -20.33 32.99
C PRO A 516 3.71 -21.49 32.03
N VAL A 517 2.46 -21.79 31.69
CA VAL A 517 2.13 -22.86 30.73
C VAL A 517 2.28 -22.36 29.29
N VAL A 518 1.85 -21.12 29.03
CA VAL A 518 2.07 -20.41 27.76
C VAL A 518 3.57 -20.25 27.51
N ARG A 519 4.36 -19.92 28.55
CA ARG A 519 5.83 -19.90 28.45
C ARG A 519 6.45 -21.20 27.99
N VAL A 520 5.91 -22.38 28.35
CA VAL A 520 6.48 -23.67 27.88
C VAL A 520 6.13 -23.91 26.41
N GLY A 521 4.90 -23.60 25.99
CA GLY A 521 4.49 -23.66 24.59
C GLY A 521 5.31 -22.70 23.72
N ASP A 522 5.43 -21.45 24.15
CA ASP A 522 6.23 -20.43 23.49
C ASP A 522 7.71 -20.77 23.49
N ARG A 523 8.25 -21.41 24.54
CA ARG A 523 9.64 -21.90 24.58
C ARG A 523 9.88 -23.02 23.57
N VAL A 524 8.89 -23.90 23.37
CA VAL A 524 8.96 -24.97 22.37
C VAL A 524 8.85 -24.40 20.96
N ASP A 525 7.96 -23.43 20.75
CA ASP A 525 7.83 -22.74 19.45
C ASP A 525 9.04 -21.85 19.15
N GLU A 526 9.61 -21.20 20.16
CA GLU A 526 10.87 -20.47 20.11
C GLU A 526 12.04 -21.42 19.80
N MET A 527 12.08 -22.59 20.43
CA MET A 527 13.11 -23.60 20.16
C MET A 527 12.96 -24.18 18.75
N ASN A 528 11.74 -24.42 18.27
CA ASN A 528 11.47 -24.82 16.89
C ASN A 528 11.88 -23.73 15.90
N ARG A 529 11.58 -22.45 16.20
CA ARG A 529 12.03 -21.30 15.41
C ARG A 529 13.56 -21.22 15.37
N ARG A 530 14.23 -21.38 16.52
CA ARG A 530 15.69 -21.42 16.62
C ARG A 530 16.28 -22.59 15.81
N GLN A 531 15.66 -23.76 15.86
CA GLN A 531 16.08 -24.91 15.05
C GLN A 531 15.90 -24.64 13.55
N LEU A 532 14.77 -24.07 13.12
CA LEU A 532 14.51 -23.69 11.74
C LEU A 532 15.49 -22.62 11.22
N LEU A 533 15.77 -21.59 12.04
CA LEU A 533 16.76 -20.56 11.74
C LEU A 533 18.17 -21.15 11.67
N THR A 534 18.52 -22.07 12.56
CA THR A 534 19.84 -22.72 12.56
C THR A 534 20.01 -23.65 11.35
N HIS A 535 19.00 -24.47 11.02
CA HIS A 535 19.02 -25.33 9.83
C HIS A 535 19.08 -24.52 8.53
N THR A 536 18.33 -23.42 8.48
CA THR A 536 18.40 -22.44 7.40
C THR A 536 19.79 -21.84 7.26
N TYR A 537 20.36 -21.37 8.37
CA TYR A 537 21.68 -20.76 8.39
C TYR A 537 22.77 -21.76 7.98
N VAL A 538 22.68 -23.02 8.42
CA VAL A 538 23.58 -24.09 7.98
C VAL A 538 23.44 -24.38 6.49
N ALA A 539 22.22 -24.37 5.95
CA ALA A 539 21.98 -24.54 4.52
C ALA A 539 22.54 -23.36 3.71
N GLU A 540 22.41 -22.13 4.20
CA GLU A 540 22.99 -20.94 3.57
C GLU A 540 24.51 -20.91 3.64
N VAL A 541 25.10 -21.33 4.77
CA VAL A 541 26.55 -21.49 4.90
C VAL A 541 27.05 -22.58 3.94
N ALA A 542 26.30 -23.67 3.76
CA ALA A 542 26.64 -24.71 2.79
C ALA A 542 26.61 -24.15 1.35
N LEU A 543 25.55 -23.42 0.97
CA LEU A 543 25.43 -22.75 -0.32
C LEU A 543 26.55 -21.70 -0.54
N ALA A 544 26.87 -20.91 0.49
CA ALA A 544 27.96 -19.93 0.44
C ALA A 544 29.34 -20.60 0.35
N MET A 545 29.54 -21.75 1.00
CA MET A 545 30.77 -22.53 0.85
C MET A 545 30.91 -23.14 -0.55
N ASP A 546 29.80 -23.55 -1.16
CA ASP A 546 29.82 -24.08 -2.53
C ASP A 546 30.07 -22.98 -3.57
N THR A 547 29.48 -21.79 -3.41
CA THR A 547 29.81 -20.64 -4.28
C THR A 547 31.25 -20.14 -4.06
N LEU A 548 31.76 -20.15 -2.82
CA LEU A 548 33.16 -19.87 -2.54
C LEU A 548 34.08 -20.92 -3.16
N ARG A 549 33.73 -22.21 -3.13
CA ARG A 549 34.48 -23.28 -3.80
C ARG A 549 34.50 -23.08 -5.32
N GLU A 550 33.36 -22.75 -5.94
CA GLU A 550 33.32 -22.46 -7.38
C GLU A 550 34.15 -21.23 -7.75
N THR A 551 34.10 -20.18 -6.92
CA THR A 551 34.87 -18.95 -7.14
C THR A 551 36.38 -19.20 -6.97
N HIS A 552 36.77 -19.95 -5.94
CA HIS A 552 38.15 -20.39 -5.73
C HIS A 552 38.64 -21.34 -6.81
N ALA A 553 37.79 -22.23 -7.35
CA ALA A 553 38.13 -23.09 -8.46
C ALA A 553 38.39 -22.27 -9.74
N LYS A 554 37.51 -21.28 -10.04
CA LYS A 554 37.71 -20.35 -11.16
C LYS A 554 38.96 -19.49 -11.00
N GLN A 555 39.27 -19.05 -9.77
CA GLN A 555 40.50 -18.31 -9.48
C GLN A 555 41.75 -19.19 -9.60
N LEU A 556 41.69 -20.44 -9.13
CA LEU A 556 42.79 -21.40 -9.29
C LEU A 556 43.02 -21.74 -10.76
N ASP A 557 41.96 -21.91 -11.56
CA ASP A 557 42.07 -22.11 -13.00
C ASP A 557 42.68 -20.87 -13.68
N GLN A 558 42.27 -19.65 -13.31
CA GLN A 558 42.89 -18.42 -13.83
C GLN A 558 44.37 -18.27 -13.43
N VAL A 559 44.73 -18.62 -12.20
CA VAL A 559 46.11 -18.58 -11.72
C VAL A 559 46.96 -19.66 -12.41
N LEU A 560 46.42 -20.87 -12.60
CA LEU A 560 47.09 -21.94 -13.34
C LEU A 560 47.26 -21.58 -14.82
N GLU A 561 46.27 -20.92 -15.43
CA GLU A 561 46.33 -20.42 -16.80
C GLU A 561 47.39 -19.29 -16.93
N GLN A 562 47.47 -18.39 -15.95
CA GLN A 562 48.53 -17.38 -15.86
C GLN A 562 49.92 -18.01 -15.66
N MET A 563 50.05 -19.02 -14.81
CA MET A 563 51.32 -19.74 -14.62
C MET A 563 51.72 -20.53 -15.87
N ARG A 564 50.76 -21.08 -16.62
CA ARG A 564 51.02 -21.71 -17.93
C ARG A 564 51.48 -20.72 -18.98
N ARG A 565 50.92 -19.49 -18.97
CA ARG A 565 51.37 -18.40 -19.84
C ARG A 565 52.76 -17.86 -19.45
N MET A 566 53.16 -18.02 -18.19
CA MET A 566 54.48 -17.62 -17.68
C MET A 566 55.56 -18.72 -17.76
N GLN A 567 55.22 -19.95 -18.19
CA GLN A 567 56.21 -21.00 -18.43
C GLN A 567 56.75 -20.90 -19.87
N PRO A 568 58.04 -20.55 -20.05
CA PRO A 568 58.65 -20.59 -21.37
C PRO A 568 58.97 -22.04 -21.76
N ALA A 569 58.72 -22.38 -23.02
CA ALA A 569 59.13 -23.66 -23.61
C ALA A 569 60.66 -23.82 -23.56
N PRO A 570 61.19 -25.04 -23.36
CA PRO A 570 62.63 -25.25 -23.29
C PRO A 570 63.19 -25.34 -24.72
N GLU A 571 63.65 -24.22 -25.27
CA GLU A 571 64.50 -24.23 -26.45
C GLU A 571 65.85 -23.55 -26.18
N THR A 572 66.86 -24.38 -26.37
CA THR A 572 68.29 -24.11 -26.48
C THR A 572 68.62 -22.95 -27.41
N ALA A 573 69.42 -21.99 -26.93
CA ALA A 573 70.65 -21.48 -27.57
C ALA A 573 70.94 -20.02 -27.15
N SER A 574 72.08 -19.85 -26.48
CA SER A 574 73.04 -18.76 -26.62
C SER A 574 72.54 -17.45 -27.27
N GLY A 575 72.17 -16.48 -26.44
CA GLY A 575 71.95 -15.10 -26.86
C GLY A 575 71.86 -14.18 -25.64
N THR A 576 72.73 -13.17 -25.61
CA THR A 576 72.80 -12.06 -24.64
C THR A 576 71.40 -11.53 -24.25
N PRO A 577 71.13 -11.22 -22.97
CA PRO A 577 69.79 -10.81 -22.54
C PRO A 577 69.32 -9.53 -23.26
N PRO A 578 68.09 -9.49 -23.81
CA PRO A 578 67.50 -8.24 -24.25
C PRO A 578 67.19 -7.41 -23.01
N ALA A 579 67.76 -6.20 -22.96
CA ALA A 579 67.40 -5.20 -21.97
C ALA A 579 65.89 -4.93 -22.05
N LEU A 580 65.21 -4.89 -20.89
CA LEU A 580 63.83 -4.42 -20.80
C LEU A 580 63.73 -3.06 -21.51
N PRO A 581 62.69 -2.82 -22.34
CA PRO A 581 62.43 -1.50 -22.87
C PRO A 581 62.22 -0.51 -21.71
N PRO A 582 62.78 0.70 -21.77
CA PRO A 582 62.61 1.70 -20.72
C PRO A 582 61.11 2.06 -20.61
N ALA A 583 60.59 2.07 -19.39
CA ALA A 583 59.22 2.50 -19.12
C ALA A 583 59.02 3.91 -19.70
N VAL A 584 58.01 4.10 -20.55
CA VAL A 584 57.70 5.40 -21.12
C VAL A 584 57.19 6.30 -20.00
N THR A 585 58.02 7.28 -19.62
CA THR A 585 57.68 8.28 -18.60
C THR A 585 56.96 9.46 -19.26
N LEU A 586 55.90 9.94 -18.61
CA LEU A 586 55.19 11.15 -19.03
C LEU A 586 56.17 12.34 -19.00
N PRO A 587 55.87 13.46 -19.70
CA PRO A 587 56.64 14.67 -19.56
C PRO A 587 56.74 15.07 -18.08
N ALA A 588 57.97 15.33 -17.61
CA ALA A 588 58.28 15.54 -16.19
C ALA A 588 57.41 16.62 -15.51
N VAL A 589 56.92 17.60 -16.27
CA VAL A 589 56.04 18.66 -15.77
C VAL A 589 54.63 18.13 -15.48
N ALA A 590 54.06 17.31 -16.38
CA ALA A 590 52.75 16.69 -16.18
C ALA A 590 52.80 15.62 -15.08
N GLU A 591 53.88 14.84 -15.02
CA GLU A 591 54.11 13.87 -13.96
C GLU A 591 54.28 14.55 -12.59
N GLY A 592 55.02 15.67 -12.54
CA GLY A 592 55.15 16.50 -11.34
C GLY A 592 53.82 17.04 -10.82
N MET A 593 52.91 17.48 -11.68
CA MET A 593 51.58 17.95 -11.25
C MET A 593 50.72 16.84 -10.63
N LEU A 594 50.81 15.61 -11.15
CA LEU A 594 50.09 14.45 -10.62
C LEU A 594 50.73 13.97 -9.29
N ASP A 595 52.06 13.96 -9.22
CA ASP A 595 52.79 13.61 -8.00
C ASP A 595 52.54 14.63 -6.88
N ASP A 596 52.47 15.92 -7.19
CA ASP A 596 52.11 16.96 -6.22
C ASP A 596 50.69 16.79 -5.69
N ALA A 597 49.73 16.47 -6.57
CA ALA A 597 48.34 16.20 -6.17
C ALA A 597 48.22 14.96 -5.27
N LEU A 598 48.95 13.88 -5.59
CA LEU A 598 48.98 12.66 -4.78
C LEU A 598 49.70 12.88 -3.44
N ARG A 599 50.76 13.69 -3.41
CA ARG A 599 51.47 14.04 -2.18
C ARG A 599 50.58 14.82 -1.22
N VAL A 600 49.81 15.80 -1.71
CA VAL A 600 48.86 16.55 -0.88
C VAL A 600 47.80 15.63 -0.25
N LEU A 601 47.31 14.62 -0.97
CA LEU A 601 46.36 13.65 -0.42
C LEU A 601 47.01 12.69 0.57
N ALA A 602 48.24 12.24 0.30
CA ALA A 602 49.00 11.39 1.21
C ALA A 602 49.30 12.11 2.53
N ASP A 603 49.72 13.38 2.49
CA ASP A 603 49.99 14.20 3.68
C ASP A 603 48.73 14.36 4.55
N VAL A 604 47.54 14.46 3.93
CA VAL A 604 46.26 14.54 4.66
C VAL A 604 45.94 13.20 5.35
N LEU A 605 46.17 12.07 4.67
CA LEU A 605 45.96 10.75 5.25
C LEU A 605 46.95 10.44 6.37
N GLU A 606 48.23 10.79 6.20
CA GLU A 606 49.26 10.58 7.23
C GLU A 606 48.97 11.36 8.51
N ARG A 607 48.40 12.57 8.41
CA ARG A 607 47.94 13.34 9.58
C ARG A 607 46.75 12.68 10.28
N VAL A 608 45.84 12.05 9.53
CA VAL A 608 44.74 11.27 10.11
C VAL A 608 45.29 10.03 10.81
N ASP A 609 46.26 9.35 10.20
CA ASP A 609 46.93 8.18 10.79
C ASP A 609 47.72 8.55 12.06
N ALA A 610 48.37 9.71 12.09
CA ALA A 610 49.03 10.22 13.30
C ALA A 610 48.03 10.47 14.44
N VAL A 611 46.88 11.08 14.13
CA VAL A 611 45.79 11.28 15.10
C VAL A 611 45.22 9.95 15.58
N LEU A 612 45.08 8.96 14.71
CA LEU A 612 44.65 7.62 15.10
C LEU A 612 45.71 6.90 15.93
N ALA A 613 47.00 7.06 15.63
CA ALA A 613 48.10 6.47 16.40
C ALA A 613 48.20 7.06 17.81
N GLU A 614 47.96 8.37 17.99
CA GLU A 614 47.92 9.02 19.30
C GLU A 614 46.84 8.45 20.22
N VAL A 615 45.71 7.99 19.66
CA VAL A 615 44.60 7.35 20.39
C VAL A 615 45.01 6.00 21.00
N PHE A 616 46.04 5.37 20.43
CA PHE A 616 46.62 4.12 20.92
C PHE A 616 47.92 4.31 21.74
N GLY A 617 48.34 5.56 21.98
CA GLY A 617 49.52 5.92 22.77
C GLY A 617 49.32 5.90 24.30
N THR A 618 50.36 6.24 25.05
CA THR A 618 50.43 6.13 26.53
C THR A 618 49.55 7.09 27.32
N ASP A 619 49.01 8.16 26.70
CA ASP A 619 48.05 9.10 27.31
C ASP A 619 46.61 8.91 26.76
N ALA A 620 46.25 7.64 26.57
CA ALA A 620 45.10 7.17 25.81
C ALA A 620 43.72 7.65 26.29
N GLN A 621 43.51 7.96 27.57
CA GLN A 621 42.16 8.18 28.08
C GLN A 621 41.56 9.55 27.68
N GLY A 622 42.35 10.62 27.69
CA GLY A 622 41.90 11.96 27.28
C GLY A 622 41.72 12.10 25.77
N ALA A 623 42.66 11.52 25.00
CA ALA A 623 42.61 11.49 23.54
C ALA A 623 41.44 10.64 23.03
N ARG A 624 41.18 9.46 23.63
CA ARG A 624 40.03 8.60 23.26
C ARG A 624 38.69 9.27 23.52
N ALA A 625 38.52 9.97 24.64
CA ALA A 625 37.26 10.66 24.93
C ALA A 625 37.00 11.80 23.92
N THR A 626 38.03 12.58 23.61
CA THR A 626 37.94 13.71 22.66
C THR A 626 37.69 13.24 21.22
N LEU A 627 38.36 12.16 20.80
CA LEU A 627 38.18 11.56 19.48
C LEU A 627 36.81 10.88 19.35
N ARG A 628 36.33 10.23 20.41
CA ARG A 628 35.02 9.54 20.44
C ARG A 628 33.85 10.53 20.48
N ILE A 629 34.01 11.69 21.12
CA ILE A 629 33.01 12.78 21.05
C ILE A 629 32.96 13.34 19.63
N ARG A 630 34.12 13.59 18.99
CA ARG A 630 34.16 14.18 17.65
C ARG A 630 33.80 13.23 16.50
N LEU A 631 34.13 11.94 16.58
CA LEU A 631 33.70 10.94 15.60
C LEU A 631 32.21 10.59 15.73
N ARG A 632 31.61 10.80 16.90
CA ARG A 632 30.19 10.52 17.16
C ARG A 632 29.29 11.73 16.85
N GLU A 633 29.82 12.95 16.91
CA GLU A 633 29.08 14.19 16.60
C GLU A 633 29.20 14.64 15.13
N ASP A 634 30.24 14.26 14.38
CA ASP A 634 30.41 14.66 12.97
C ASP A 634 30.80 13.46 12.08
N ASP A 635 29.78 12.84 11.45
CA ASP A 635 29.87 11.87 10.34
C ASP A 635 30.68 12.40 9.11
N LYS A 636 31.05 13.68 9.16
CA LYS A 636 31.85 14.37 8.14
C LYS A 636 33.29 13.87 8.06
N VAL A 637 33.90 13.42 9.15
CA VAL A 637 35.32 12.99 9.14
C VAL A 637 35.50 11.69 8.37
N ALA A 638 34.65 10.69 8.62
CA ALA A 638 34.70 9.41 7.92
C ALA A 638 34.36 9.58 6.43
N LYS A 639 33.34 10.39 6.12
CA LYS A 639 32.98 10.74 4.73
C LYS A 639 34.13 11.44 4.01
N ALA A 640 34.76 12.41 4.65
CA ALA A 640 35.87 13.15 4.06
C ALA A 640 37.10 12.25 3.81
N VAL A 641 37.41 11.29 4.71
CA VAL A 641 38.50 10.33 4.49
C VAL A 641 38.18 9.43 3.30
N GLY A 642 36.93 8.97 3.19
CA GLY A 642 36.45 8.22 2.03
C GLY A 642 36.61 9.00 0.72
N VAL A 643 36.30 10.29 0.72
CA VAL A 643 36.48 11.18 -0.44
C VAL A 643 37.96 11.34 -0.81
N VAL A 644 38.86 11.48 0.16
CA VAL A 644 40.33 11.57 -0.08
C VAL A 644 40.86 10.28 -0.72
N VAL A 645 40.44 9.11 -0.23
CA VAL A 645 40.85 7.81 -0.80
C VAL A 645 40.31 7.61 -2.22
N LEU A 646 39.03 7.92 -2.46
CA LEU A 646 38.43 7.84 -3.78
C LEU A 646 39.10 8.79 -4.77
N LEU A 647 39.43 10.01 -4.34
CA LEU A 647 40.13 11.00 -5.15
C LEU A 647 41.56 10.55 -5.47
N GLN A 648 42.27 9.93 -4.53
CA GLN A 648 43.59 9.35 -4.76
C GLN A 648 43.54 8.25 -5.83
N GLN A 649 42.56 7.34 -5.74
CA GLN A 649 42.36 6.28 -6.73
C GLN A 649 42.00 6.85 -8.11
N LEU A 650 41.16 7.88 -8.16
CA LEU A 650 40.81 8.56 -9.40
C LEU A 650 42.03 9.20 -10.08
N ILE A 651 42.90 9.87 -9.31
CA ILE A 651 44.13 10.49 -9.84
C ILE A 651 45.12 9.42 -10.32
N LEU A 652 45.24 8.28 -9.62
CA LEU A 652 46.07 7.16 -10.06
C LEU A 652 45.56 6.52 -11.35
N ALA A 653 44.25 6.30 -11.47
CA ALA A 653 43.62 5.80 -12.69
C ALA A 653 43.82 6.78 -13.87
N PHE A 654 43.65 8.09 -13.62
CA PHE A 654 43.92 9.14 -14.59
C PHE A 654 45.39 9.16 -15.04
N ARG A 655 46.35 9.04 -14.11
CA ARG A 655 47.78 8.94 -14.41
C ARG A 655 48.10 7.75 -15.31
N ASN A 656 47.53 6.58 -15.03
CA ASN A 656 47.76 5.38 -15.82
C ASN A 656 47.17 5.52 -17.22
N ALA A 657 45.93 6.01 -17.34
CA ALA A 657 45.30 6.28 -18.63
C ALA A 657 46.09 7.29 -19.47
N LEU A 658 46.66 8.33 -18.86
CA LEU A 658 47.53 9.28 -19.54
C LEU A 658 48.85 8.66 -20.00
N ARG A 659 49.44 7.76 -19.20
CA ARG A 659 50.68 7.06 -19.57
C ARG A 659 50.44 6.13 -20.76
N ASP A 660 49.36 5.36 -20.72
CA ASP A 660 48.95 4.47 -21.81
C ASP A 660 48.66 5.28 -23.08
N TRP A 661 47.99 6.42 -22.94
CA TRP A 661 47.75 7.35 -24.04
C TRP A 661 49.06 7.89 -24.63
N TYR A 662 50.00 8.34 -23.79
CA TYR A 662 51.26 8.96 -24.21
C TYR A 662 52.20 7.94 -24.90
N GLU A 663 52.22 6.70 -24.42
CA GLU A 663 52.94 5.59 -25.04
C GLU A 663 52.38 5.28 -26.44
N ASN A 664 51.06 5.29 -26.60
CA ASN A 664 50.43 5.10 -27.90
C ASN A 664 50.59 6.31 -28.84
N PHE A 665 50.57 7.52 -28.29
CA PHE A 665 50.74 8.77 -29.04
C PHE A 665 52.15 8.93 -29.63
N THR A 666 53.18 8.55 -28.85
CA THR A 666 54.59 8.61 -29.29
C THR A 666 54.91 7.61 -30.40
N GLN A 667 54.13 6.52 -30.53
CA GLN A 667 54.29 5.54 -31.60
C GLN A 667 53.63 5.97 -32.92
N ALA A 668 52.53 6.73 -32.89
CA ALA A 668 51.86 7.24 -34.09
C ALA A 668 50.95 8.46 -33.80
N PRO A 669 51.42 9.71 -34.02
CA PRO A 669 50.61 10.91 -33.74
C PRO A 669 49.50 11.09 -34.79
N HIS A 670 48.28 10.69 -34.44
CA HIS A 670 47.07 10.88 -35.25
C HIS A 670 46.08 11.85 -34.56
N ARG A 671 45.22 12.51 -35.34
CA ARG A 671 44.17 13.41 -34.80
C ARG A 671 43.26 12.70 -33.79
N SER A 672 42.99 11.42 -33.99
CA SER A 672 42.22 10.57 -33.07
C SER A 672 42.85 10.43 -31.68
N ALA A 673 44.16 10.65 -31.54
CA ALA A 673 44.81 10.62 -30.24
C ALA A 673 44.55 11.90 -29.44
N ILE A 674 44.37 13.06 -30.08
CA ILE A 674 43.99 14.29 -29.38
C ILE A 674 42.56 14.15 -28.85
N ASP A 675 41.64 13.61 -29.66
CA ASP A 675 40.26 13.33 -29.24
C ASP A 675 40.22 12.36 -28.04
N ALA A 676 41.09 11.33 -28.03
CA ALA A 676 41.22 10.41 -26.91
C ALA A 676 41.76 11.07 -25.63
N LEU A 677 42.68 12.04 -25.74
CA LEU A 677 43.15 12.82 -24.58
C LEU A 677 42.02 13.68 -24.02
N ASP A 678 41.25 14.32 -24.89
CA ASP A 678 40.10 15.14 -24.50
C ASP A 678 39.05 14.29 -23.77
N GLU A 679 38.81 13.07 -24.23
CA GLU A 679 37.90 12.11 -23.58
C GLU A 679 38.41 11.67 -22.19
N ILE A 680 39.70 11.37 -22.04
CA ILE A 680 40.31 11.01 -20.74
C ILE A 680 40.22 12.19 -19.76
N CYS A 681 40.51 13.41 -20.21
CA CYS A 681 40.40 14.64 -19.42
C CYS A 681 38.94 14.99 -19.04
N ALA A 682 38.00 14.80 -19.96
CA ALA A 682 36.57 15.01 -19.72
C ALA A 682 36.02 13.98 -18.72
N THR A 683 36.43 12.72 -18.83
CA THR A 683 36.03 11.66 -17.90
C THR A 683 36.51 11.96 -16.48
N TYR A 684 37.79 12.32 -16.30
CA TYR A 684 38.30 12.74 -14.99
C TYR A 684 37.51 13.95 -14.43
N SER A 685 37.30 14.99 -15.25
CA SER A 685 36.62 16.20 -14.81
C SER A 685 35.17 15.94 -14.40
N ASN A 686 34.45 15.13 -15.17
CA ASN A 686 33.07 14.74 -14.88
C ASN A 686 32.98 13.90 -13.60
N THR A 687 33.84 12.89 -13.43
CA THR A 687 33.86 12.07 -12.21
C THR A 687 34.25 12.90 -10.98
N CYS A 688 35.17 13.85 -11.13
CA CYS A 688 35.60 14.75 -10.06
C CYS A 688 34.47 15.71 -9.62
N GLN A 689 33.58 16.13 -10.52
CA GLN A 689 32.41 16.98 -10.18
C GLN A 689 31.40 16.31 -9.24
N PHE A 690 31.31 14.98 -9.26
CA PHE A 690 30.41 14.23 -8.37
C PHE A 690 31.02 13.97 -6.98
N LEU A 691 32.32 14.27 -6.79
CA LEU A 691 32.98 14.14 -5.49
C LEU A 691 32.79 15.44 -4.68
N PRO A 692 32.36 15.37 -3.41
CA PRO A 692 32.19 16.54 -2.56
C PRO A 692 33.55 17.08 -2.07
N LEU A 693 34.32 17.71 -2.97
CA LEU A 693 35.70 18.17 -2.73
C LEU A 693 35.84 19.15 -1.55
N PHE A 694 34.77 19.85 -1.17
CA PHE A 694 34.74 20.72 0.01
C PHE A 694 35.03 19.96 1.32
N GLN A 695 34.74 18.65 1.37
CA GLN A 695 35.00 17.80 2.53
C GLN A 695 36.51 17.56 2.75
N VAL A 696 37.32 17.65 1.70
CA VAL A 696 38.79 17.56 1.81
C VAL A 696 39.36 18.79 2.53
N ASP A 697 38.76 19.96 2.31
CA ASP A 697 39.15 21.19 3.02
C ASP A 697 38.73 21.14 4.50
N GLU A 698 37.62 20.46 4.83
CA GLU A 698 37.17 20.25 6.22
C GLU A 698 38.15 19.36 7.00
N LEU A 699 38.65 18.27 6.42
CA LEU A 699 39.70 17.43 7.03
C LEU A 699 41.00 18.21 7.29
N ARG A 700 41.36 19.10 6.37
CA ARG A 700 42.54 19.95 6.53
C ARG A 700 42.39 20.94 7.69
N GLN A 701 41.20 21.49 7.89
CA GLN A 701 40.91 22.39 9.02
C GLN A 701 40.89 21.66 10.36
N LEU A 702 40.45 20.40 10.37
CA LEU A 702 40.41 19.56 11.57
C LEU A 702 41.81 19.13 12.02
N THR A 703 42.72 18.85 11.07
CA THR A 703 44.10 18.44 11.37
C THR A 703 45.01 19.60 11.81
N VAL A 704 44.75 20.84 11.36
CA VAL A 704 45.52 22.04 11.76
C VAL A 704 45.27 22.46 13.23
N ARG A 705 44.16 22.03 13.85
CA ARG A 705 43.78 22.42 15.22
C ARG A 705 44.33 21.52 16.33
N PHE A 706 45.23 20.60 16.01
CA PHE A 706 45.98 19.82 17.01
C PHE A 706 47.31 20.54 17.29
N PRO A 707 47.57 21.05 18.51
CA PRO A 707 48.87 21.61 18.84
C PRO A 707 49.85 20.46 19.09
N ALA A 708 50.66 20.12 18.10
CA ALA A 708 51.94 19.47 18.34
C ALA A 708 52.95 20.59 18.67
N ASP A 709 53.42 20.62 19.91
CA ASP A 709 54.45 21.56 20.33
C ASP A 709 55.83 21.09 19.79
N LEU A 710 56.59 22.06 19.29
CA LEU A 710 58.04 22.08 18.97
C LEU A 710 58.50 21.65 17.55
N ASP A 711 58.91 22.69 16.81
CA ASP A 711 59.79 22.73 15.64
C ASP A 711 59.29 22.18 14.29
N ASP A 712 58.33 22.88 13.67
CA ASP A 712 58.05 22.78 12.23
C ASP A 712 58.64 23.98 11.46
N PRO A 713 59.67 23.81 10.60
CA PRO A 713 60.22 24.88 9.77
C PRO A 713 59.28 25.35 8.65
N PHE A 714 58.06 24.82 8.52
CA PHE A 714 57.09 25.21 7.49
C PHE A 714 55.95 26.12 7.97
N GLY A 715 56.00 26.60 9.22
CA GLY A 715 55.02 27.55 9.78
C GLY A 715 54.87 28.87 9.01
N GLU A 716 55.80 29.23 8.13
CA GLU A 716 55.70 30.42 7.27
C GLU A 716 54.80 30.23 6.02
N LEU A 717 54.40 29.00 5.66
CA LEU A 717 53.45 28.78 4.54
C LEU A 717 51.98 28.87 4.97
N ALA A 718 51.68 28.83 6.27
CA ALA A 718 50.30 28.87 6.77
C ALA A 718 49.73 30.30 6.95
N ALA A 719 50.56 31.34 6.79
CA ALA A 719 50.17 32.75 6.96
C ALA A 719 50.22 33.59 5.67
N GLY A 720 50.24 32.94 4.49
CA GLY A 720 50.20 33.62 3.19
C GLY A 720 48.79 33.71 2.59
N PRO A 721 48.41 34.83 1.94
CA PRO A 721 47.15 34.95 1.21
C PRO A 721 47.23 34.15 -0.10
N GLY A 722 46.97 32.84 -0.03
CA GLY A 722 47.08 31.97 -1.20
C GLY A 722 46.80 30.49 -0.94
N VAL A 723 45.92 30.16 0.02
CA VAL A 723 45.50 28.77 0.24
C VAL A 723 44.62 28.34 -0.93
N ILE A 724 45.22 27.65 -1.91
CA ILE A 724 44.49 27.02 -3.02
C ILE A 724 43.53 25.99 -2.40
N ARG A 725 42.23 26.16 -2.67
CA ARG A 725 41.18 25.27 -2.13
C ARG A 725 41.20 23.92 -2.86
N ALA A 726 40.81 22.84 -2.20
CA ALA A 726 40.76 21.51 -2.84
C ALA A 726 39.96 21.49 -4.15
N PRO A 727 38.81 22.18 -4.29
CA PRO A 727 38.10 22.30 -5.56
C PRO A 727 38.92 22.95 -6.69
N GLU A 728 39.78 23.91 -6.37
CA GLU A 728 40.62 24.61 -7.35
C GLU A 728 41.84 23.77 -7.77
N LEU A 729 42.38 22.97 -6.85
CA LEU A 729 43.55 22.14 -7.08
C LEU A 729 43.20 20.86 -7.87
N PHE A 730 42.14 20.16 -7.47
CA PHE A 730 41.76 18.87 -8.05
C PHE A 730 40.76 18.99 -9.21
N GLY A 731 39.87 19.98 -9.17
CA GLY A 731 38.90 20.23 -10.24
C GLY A 731 39.53 20.74 -11.53
N ASN A 732 40.63 21.50 -11.44
CA ASN A 732 41.35 22.04 -12.60
C ASN A 732 42.54 21.18 -13.04
N LEU A 733 42.77 20.03 -12.41
CA LEU A 733 43.96 19.20 -12.65
C LEU A 733 44.02 18.69 -14.10
N ALA A 734 42.91 18.18 -14.63
CA ALA A 734 42.84 17.71 -16.02
C ALA A 734 43.11 18.83 -17.03
N ALA A 735 42.52 20.01 -16.85
CA ALA A 735 42.74 21.15 -17.75
C ALA A 735 44.21 21.62 -17.75
N ARG A 736 44.88 21.61 -16.59
CA ARG A 736 46.30 21.96 -16.45
C ARG A 736 47.22 20.93 -17.11
N VAL A 737 46.94 19.65 -16.90
CA VAL A 737 47.70 18.56 -17.51
C VAL A 737 47.51 18.53 -19.03
N GLN A 738 46.28 18.73 -19.51
CA GLN A 738 45.96 18.85 -20.93
C GLN A 738 46.66 20.05 -21.58
N ALA A 739 46.67 21.21 -20.93
CA ALA A 739 47.34 22.40 -21.46
C ALA A 739 48.86 22.22 -21.57
N GLU A 740 49.48 21.45 -20.66
CA GLU A 740 50.90 21.13 -20.73
C GLU A 740 51.21 20.09 -21.81
N LEU A 741 50.34 19.08 -21.97
CA LEU A 741 50.50 18.03 -22.99
C LEU A 741 50.19 18.53 -24.41
N THR A 742 49.35 19.56 -24.56
CA THR A 742 48.95 20.15 -25.86
C THR A 742 49.58 21.51 -26.15
N GLY A 743 50.27 22.11 -25.18
CA GLY A 743 50.84 23.45 -25.26
C GLY A 743 52.07 23.59 -26.17
N PRO A 744 52.44 24.84 -26.53
CA PRO A 744 53.55 25.12 -27.46
C PRO A 744 54.94 24.67 -26.97
N THR A 745 55.07 24.31 -25.70
CA THR A 745 56.27 23.71 -25.08
C THR A 745 56.41 22.21 -25.37
N ALA A 746 55.31 21.46 -25.49
CA ALA A 746 55.31 20.04 -25.85
C ALA A 746 55.55 19.83 -27.36
N VAL A 747 54.99 20.71 -28.20
CA VAL A 747 55.17 20.69 -29.68
C VAL A 747 56.60 21.06 -30.12
N ARG A 748 57.46 21.56 -29.23
CA ARG A 748 58.90 21.80 -29.51
C ARG A 748 59.83 20.66 -29.06
N ARG A 749 59.32 19.66 -28.32
CA ARG A 749 60.12 18.52 -27.80
C ARG A 749 59.77 17.17 -28.42
N ALA A 750 58.61 17.03 -29.06
CA ALA A 750 58.35 16.01 -30.07
C ALA A 750 58.87 16.49 -31.43
#